data_AF-A0A9N9ZM17-F1
#
_entry.id   AF-A0A9N9ZM17-F1
#
_cell.length_a   1.000
_cell.length_b   1.000
_cell.length_c   1.000
_cell.angle_alpha   90.00
_cell.angle_beta   90.00
_cell.angle_gamma   90.00
#
_symmetry.space_group_name_H-M   'P 1'
#
loop_
_entity.id
_entity.type
_entity.pdbx_description
1 polymer ?
#
loop_
_entity_poly.entity_id
_entity_poly.type
_entity_poly.pdbx_seq_one_letter_code
_entity_poly.pdbx_strand_id
1 'polypeptide(L)'
;MDETSASIQEAKDVAAALEARVCQFEIDGGSNKLGQHDVEPPTKAAHVELFNYGVIASVSSLTYGTWEKNDAALLVMVLNFRSPDSGILRFTKAELSIDFKRQRPEDSSPVVQLFHPKSNRKSAASAMGLQTTESPSLWPPAAYSTKGDRWSEKSQEEPHRVFWEVSIPRGSSADINNNSIPLCAIVSFQGSFMATVRLKATTALKLKLESFPWSKRDPMLFNGHTFKGKQFSNTKFAELRKNEIEEHLPRQYPKPDLTSGANSATPVPETVYRIHGIPISYTVDSFSEILSKVLNIPSTSIQIKTFSRNPNHEEITALGSFTSFPTKLKSTQPGRWQISVPSTELPSNRNNHANPPSSLSSPGLDLHFDTNFLGFTNLSPISPGPSNIDIVTVHGLGGHAYGSFKHRGRHYMWLNDALHVDLCNIAPSKEFPEGIKPRILLYGHDSHIQQSQTFQSLEDLATELKVLLRGVRRHDPTRPLIFIGHSLGGLLIKQLLIQWSVEEGNAIDASSREATIGLLLFGVPNRGMDITAILSIAGEQPNAEFISSLGIGSPILEEQSKTFPALCKSTKMRTYSFFETCVSKTATKINGKLSITGDEVVLVDKASATHGRPWEMNNQFIIPIQRSHSDLVKFEKYSPDYDKVQGCFNEILGSEKSLGVGALPLQ
;
A
#
# COMPACT_ATOMS: atom_id res chain seq x y z
N MET A 1 27.66 -35.49 -7.26
CA MET A 1 27.12 -35.45 -8.64
C MET A 1 25.58 -35.45 -8.65
N ASP A 2 24.89 -35.31 -7.50
CA ASP A 2 23.42 -35.40 -7.43
C ASP A 2 22.66 -34.07 -7.39
N GLU A 3 23.28 -32.94 -7.06
CA GLU A 3 22.57 -31.62 -7.06
C GLU A 3 22.29 -31.09 -8.47
N THR A 4 23.11 -31.51 -9.45
CA THR A 4 22.95 -31.06 -10.85
C THR A 4 21.84 -31.82 -11.57
N SER A 5 21.52 -33.05 -11.16
CA SER A 5 20.45 -33.84 -11.80
C SER A 5 19.06 -33.40 -11.34
N ALA A 6 18.91 -33.01 -10.07
CA ALA A 6 17.66 -32.47 -9.52
C ALA A 6 17.28 -31.13 -10.18
N SER A 7 18.25 -30.24 -10.39
CA SER A 7 18.07 -28.97 -11.10
C SER A 7 17.66 -29.16 -12.58
N ILE A 8 18.19 -30.19 -13.24
CA ILE A 8 17.85 -30.53 -14.63
C ILE A 8 16.46 -31.15 -14.70
N GLN A 9 16.06 -31.96 -13.72
CA GLN A 9 14.73 -32.55 -13.66
C GLN A 9 13.67 -31.47 -13.39
N GLU A 10 13.93 -30.55 -12.45
CA GLU A 10 13.04 -29.41 -12.18
C GLU A 10 12.86 -28.50 -13.41
N ALA A 11 13.93 -28.31 -14.21
CA ALA A 11 13.86 -27.58 -15.48
C ALA A 11 13.04 -28.32 -16.56
N LYS A 12 13.10 -29.66 -16.59
CA LYS A 12 12.30 -30.50 -17.51
C LYS A 12 10.82 -30.54 -17.12
N ASP A 13 10.53 -30.62 -15.83
CA ASP A 13 9.15 -30.62 -15.32
C ASP A 13 8.47 -29.26 -15.55
N VAL A 14 9.23 -28.16 -15.43
CA VAL A 14 8.76 -26.82 -15.80
C VAL A 14 8.51 -26.69 -17.32
N ALA A 15 9.38 -27.27 -18.16
CA ALA A 15 9.19 -27.28 -19.61
C ALA A 15 7.95 -28.09 -20.03
N ALA A 16 7.71 -29.26 -19.39
CA ALA A 16 6.52 -30.08 -19.64
C ALA A 16 5.23 -29.40 -19.17
N ALA A 17 5.26 -28.69 -18.03
CA ALA A 17 4.13 -27.90 -17.54
C ALA A 17 3.82 -26.69 -18.44
N LEU A 18 4.83 -26.16 -19.15
CA LEU A 18 4.68 -25.11 -20.17
C LEU A 18 4.07 -25.67 -21.47
N GLU A 19 4.52 -26.83 -21.94
CA GLU A 19 3.93 -27.49 -23.14
C GLU A 19 2.45 -27.87 -22.92
N ALA A 20 2.10 -28.41 -21.75
CA ALA A 20 0.72 -28.77 -21.42
C ALA A 20 -0.25 -27.56 -21.44
N ARG A 21 0.26 -26.34 -21.23
CA ARG A 21 -0.52 -25.09 -21.31
C ARG A 21 -0.64 -24.52 -22.72
N VAL A 22 0.30 -24.85 -23.62
CA VAL A 22 0.25 -24.45 -25.03
C VAL A 22 -0.83 -25.23 -25.78
N CYS A 23 -1.11 -26.47 -25.39
CA CYS A 23 -2.14 -27.31 -26.01
C CYS A 23 -3.60 -27.00 -25.59
N GLN A 24 -3.86 -25.99 -24.76
CA GLN A 24 -5.22 -25.58 -24.37
C GLN A 24 -5.75 -24.31 -25.04
N PHE A 25 -4.98 -23.71 -25.95
CA PHE A 25 -5.49 -22.64 -26.82
C PHE A 25 -5.69 -23.17 -28.23
N GLU A 26 -6.61 -24.12 -28.38
CA GLU A 26 -7.29 -24.28 -29.67
C GLU A 26 -8.18 -23.06 -29.91
N ILE A 27 -8.10 -22.58 -31.13
CA ILE A 27 -8.63 -21.32 -31.64
C ILE A 27 -10.14 -21.30 -31.47
N ASP A 28 -10.64 -20.58 -30.47
CA ASP A 28 -12.04 -20.19 -30.41
C ASP A 28 -12.20 -18.89 -31.22
N GLY A 29 -12.81 -19.01 -32.41
CA GLY A 29 -12.92 -17.98 -33.44
C GLY A 29 -13.84 -16.79 -33.10
N GLY A 30 -13.86 -16.35 -31.84
CA GLY A 30 -14.80 -15.35 -31.32
C GLY A 30 -14.21 -14.18 -30.52
N SER A 31 -12.89 -14.11 -30.27
CA SER A 31 -12.34 -13.10 -29.32
C SER A 31 -11.90 -11.76 -29.94
N ASN A 32 -12.40 -11.39 -31.13
CA ASN A 32 -12.21 -10.04 -31.66
C ASN A 32 -13.21 -9.08 -30.99
N LYS A 33 -12.93 -8.63 -29.75
CA LYS A 33 -13.38 -7.39 -29.07
C LYS A 33 -13.38 -7.51 -27.53
N LEU A 34 -12.22 -7.73 -26.92
CA LEU A 34 -12.03 -7.48 -25.49
C LEU A 34 -10.98 -6.38 -25.30
N GLY A 35 -11.43 -5.22 -24.79
CA GLY A 35 -10.54 -4.23 -24.18
C GLY A 35 -10.14 -3.00 -25.00
N GLN A 36 -11.04 -2.39 -25.79
CA GLN A 36 -10.92 -0.95 -26.05
C GLN A 36 -11.56 -0.18 -24.88
N HIS A 37 -10.79 0.05 -23.83
CA HIS A 37 -11.02 1.11 -22.85
C HIS A 37 -9.67 1.68 -22.41
N ASP A 38 -9.59 3.01 -22.35
CA ASP A 38 -8.38 3.80 -22.14
C ASP A 38 -7.64 3.48 -20.82
N VAL A 39 -6.31 3.33 -20.97
CA VAL A 39 -5.21 3.35 -19.98
C VAL A 39 -5.24 2.28 -18.88
N GLU A 40 -4.78 1.07 -19.21
CA GLU A 40 -4.28 0.12 -18.20
C GLU A 40 -3.03 0.67 -17.47
N PRO A 41 -2.89 0.43 -16.14
CA PRO A 41 -1.73 0.88 -15.38
C PRO A 41 -0.45 0.10 -15.76
N PRO A 42 0.75 0.72 -15.69
CA PRO A 42 2.01 0.06 -16.01
C PRO A 42 2.25 -1.20 -15.15
N THR A 43 2.58 -2.34 -15.76
CA THR A 43 2.94 -3.53 -14.98
C THR A 43 4.37 -3.43 -14.49
N LYS A 44 4.53 -3.67 -13.20
CA LYS A 44 5.82 -3.67 -12.51
C LYS A 44 6.70 -4.82 -13.01
N ALA A 45 7.89 -4.50 -13.52
CA ALA A 45 8.86 -5.48 -14.00
C ALA A 45 9.95 -5.76 -12.97
N ALA A 46 10.49 -4.71 -12.31
CA ALA A 46 11.52 -4.85 -11.28
C ALA A 46 11.37 -3.76 -10.20
N HIS A 47 11.85 -4.04 -8.99
CA HIS A 47 11.82 -3.10 -7.88
C HIS A 47 12.91 -3.36 -6.86
N VAL A 48 13.51 -2.28 -6.38
CA VAL A 48 14.39 -2.25 -5.22
C VAL A 48 13.80 -1.30 -4.18
N GLU A 49 13.72 -1.72 -2.91
CA GLU A 49 13.12 -0.94 -1.82
C GLU A 49 13.97 -0.92 -0.54
N LEU A 50 13.90 0.21 0.15
CA LEU A 50 14.62 0.58 1.36
C LEU A 50 13.76 1.63 2.13
N PHE A 51 13.12 1.27 3.24
CA PHE A 51 12.30 2.20 4.06
C PHE A 51 11.23 3.01 3.32
N ASN A 52 10.38 2.36 2.54
CA ASN A 52 9.41 3.04 1.66
C ASN A 52 10.06 3.87 0.52
N TYR A 53 11.39 3.94 0.42
CA TYR A 53 12.09 4.51 -0.73
C TYR A 53 12.50 3.39 -1.68
N GLY A 54 12.40 3.59 -2.98
CA GLY A 54 12.74 2.57 -3.94
C GLY A 54 12.85 3.07 -5.37
N VAL A 55 13.39 2.23 -6.23
CA VAL A 55 13.36 2.45 -7.68
C VAL A 55 12.50 1.34 -8.28
N ILE A 56 11.46 1.73 -9.02
CA ILE A 56 10.51 0.80 -9.66
C ILE A 56 10.69 0.92 -11.17
N ALA A 57 10.98 -0.19 -11.84
CA ALA A 57 10.90 -0.32 -13.29
C ALA A 57 9.57 -0.95 -13.67
N SER A 58 8.80 -0.26 -14.51
CA SER A 58 7.50 -0.75 -15.00
C SER A 58 7.44 -0.72 -16.53
N VAL A 59 6.76 -1.68 -17.13
CA VAL A 59 6.41 -1.64 -18.56
C VAL A 59 5.17 -0.79 -18.75
N SER A 60 5.32 0.30 -19.52
CA SER A 60 4.24 1.23 -19.84
C SER A 60 3.55 0.91 -21.17
N SER A 61 4.29 0.43 -22.16
CA SER A 61 3.73 0.04 -23.46
C SER A 61 4.57 -1.07 -24.10
N LEU A 62 3.90 -1.95 -24.84
CA LEU A 62 4.47 -2.93 -25.74
C LEU A 62 3.67 -2.87 -27.04
N THR A 63 4.32 -2.48 -28.13
CA THR A 63 3.73 -2.42 -29.48
C THR A 63 4.55 -3.28 -30.45
N TYR A 64 3.88 -3.93 -31.40
CA TYR A 64 4.53 -4.69 -32.46
C TYR A 64 4.47 -3.99 -33.82
N GLY A 65 5.47 -4.26 -34.63
CA GLY A 65 5.65 -3.69 -35.95
C GLY A 65 6.77 -4.43 -36.67
N THR A 66 7.45 -3.74 -37.58
CA THR A 66 8.52 -4.28 -38.41
C THR A 66 9.77 -3.43 -38.29
N TRP A 67 10.92 -4.09 -38.22
CA TRP A 67 12.22 -3.48 -38.41
C TRP A 67 12.82 -4.06 -39.69
N GLU A 68 12.79 -3.26 -40.75
CA GLU A 68 13.10 -3.71 -42.11
C GLU A 68 12.21 -4.89 -42.53
N LYS A 69 12.77 -6.10 -42.63
CA LYS A 69 12.05 -7.32 -43.03
C LYS A 69 11.68 -8.23 -41.86
N ASN A 70 12.09 -7.89 -40.64
CA ASN A 70 11.86 -8.72 -39.45
C ASN A 70 10.74 -8.14 -38.59
N ASP A 71 10.04 -9.00 -37.87
CA ASP A 71 9.13 -8.57 -36.81
C ASP A 71 9.91 -7.86 -35.71
N ALA A 72 9.29 -6.83 -35.13
CA ALA A 72 9.91 -6.01 -34.11
C ALA A 72 8.92 -5.63 -33.00
N ALA A 73 9.45 -5.57 -31.78
CA ALA A 73 8.74 -5.16 -30.59
C ALA A 73 9.33 -3.84 -30.10
N LEU A 74 8.48 -2.84 -29.91
CA LEU A 74 8.81 -1.58 -29.26
C LEU A 74 8.34 -1.67 -27.80
N LEU A 75 9.31 -1.75 -26.89
CA LEU A 75 9.11 -1.85 -25.45
C LEU A 75 9.37 -0.48 -24.81
N VAL A 76 8.35 0.10 -24.17
CA VAL A 76 8.47 1.31 -23.37
C VAL A 76 8.44 0.96 -21.89
N MET A 77 9.49 1.34 -21.17
CA MET A 77 9.61 1.21 -19.73
C MET A 77 9.68 2.57 -19.05
N VAL A 78 9.32 2.62 -17.78
CA VAL A 78 9.45 3.80 -16.94
C VAL A 78 10.23 3.43 -15.69
N LEU A 79 11.32 4.14 -15.43
CA LEU A 79 12.00 4.13 -14.13
C LEU A 79 11.39 5.22 -13.26
N ASN A 80 10.82 4.78 -12.15
CA ASN A 80 10.23 5.64 -11.14
C ASN A 80 11.10 5.62 -9.88
N PHE A 81 11.58 6.79 -9.47
CA PHE A 81 12.32 6.94 -8.24
C PHE A 81 11.38 7.40 -7.11
N ARG A 82 11.59 6.82 -5.94
CA ARG A 82 10.99 7.22 -4.67
C ARG A 82 12.14 7.30 -3.70
N SER A 83 12.87 8.40 -3.66
CA SER A 83 13.95 8.66 -2.68
C SER A 83 13.56 9.85 -1.81
N PRO A 84 14.33 10.18 -0.77
CA PRO A 84 14.22 11.50 -0.20
C PRO A 84 14.95 12.55 -1.04
N ASP A 85 14.45 13.80 -1.13
CA ASP A 85 15.05 14.76 -2.08
C ASP A 85 16.49 15.17 -1.71
N SER A 86 16.81 15.01 -0.44
CA SER A 86 18.14 15.22 0.12
C SER A 86 18.42 14.24 1.25
N GLY A 87 19.70 14.09 1.59
CA GLY A 87 20.15 13.24 2.68
C GLY A 87 20.70 11.89 2.23
N ILE A 88 21.15 11.12 3.23
CA ILE A 88 21.93 9.91 2.99
C ILE A 88 21.19 8.89 2.14
N LEU A 89 19.86 8.77 2.31
CA LEU A 89 18.91 7.86 1.66
C LEU A 89 18.63 8.14 0.17
N ARG A 90 19.01 9.30 -0.35
CA ARG A 90 18.80 9.68 -1.77
C ARG A 90 19.50 8.73 -2.74
N PHE A 91 18.85 8.35 -3.85
CA PHE A 91 19.49 7.59 -4.92
C PHE A 91 20.38 8.48 -5.78
N THR A 92 21.65 8.12 -5.91
CA THR A 92 22.63 8.84 -6.74
C THR A 92 22.90 8.15 -8.07
N LYS A 93 22.56 6.85 -8.15
CA LYS A 93 22.71 6.03 -9.34
C LYS A 93 21.59 4.99 -9.41
N ALA A 94 21.08 4.70 -10.60
CA ALA A 94 20.35 3.47 -10.88
C ALA A 94 20.80 2.88 -12.21
N GLU A 95 20.73 1.56 -12.29
CA GLU A 95 21.18 0.77 -13.41
C GLU A 95 20.08 -0.22 -13.76
N LEU A 96 19.48 -0.08 -14.94
CA LEU A 96 18.50 -1.02 -15.48
C LEU A 96 19.17 -1.83 -16.60
N SER A 97 19.08 -3.15 -16.53
CA SER A 97 19.48 -4.04 -17.62
C SER A 97 18.31 -4.91 -18.04
N ILE A 98 18.18 -5.14 -19.35
CA ILE A 98 17.22 -6.07 -19.93
C ILE A 98 17.99 -7.03 -20.81
N ASP A 99 17.79 -8.32 -20.54
CA ASP A 99 18.39 -9.42 -21.28
C ASP A 99 17.31 -10.14 -22.09
N PHE A 100 17.37 -10.03 -23.42
CA PHE A 100 16.42 -10.67 -24.32
C PHE A 100 16.95 -12.03 -24.76
N LYS A 101 16.15 -13.08 -24.53
CA LYS A 101 16.51 -14.45 -24.86
C LYS A 101 15.41 -15.13 -25.65
N ARG A 102 15.80 -15.87 -26.69
CA ARG A 102 14.90 -16.79 -27.39
C ARG A 102 14.26 -17.77 -26.40
N GLN A 103 12.99 -18.08 -26.62
CA GLN A 103 12.28 -19.04 -25.77
C GLN A 103 12.55 -20.48 -26.21
N ARG A 104 12.70 -20.70 -27.53
CA ARG A 104 12.97 -22.02 -28.10
C ARG A 104 14.33 -22.08 -28.77
N PRO A 105 15.02 -23.23 -28.79
CA PRO A 105 16.32 -23.36 -29.45
C PRO A 105 16.32 -23.06 -30.96
N GLU A 106 15.20 -23.34 -31.64
CA GLU A 106 14.96 -23.11 -33.06
C GLU A 106 14.73 -21.64 -33.43
N ASP A 107 14.38 -20.80 -32.45
CA ASP A 107 14.15 -19.37 -32.67
C ASP A 107 15.48 -18.61 -32.80
N SER A 108 15.48 -17.56 -33.61
CA SER A 108 16.61 -16.63 -33.72
C SER A 108 16.74 -15.81 -32.43
N SER A 109 17.97 -15.45 -32.06
CA SER A 109 18.18 -14.59 -30.88
C SER A 109 17.61 -13.19 -31.15
N PRO A 110 16.85 -12.59 -30.21
CA PRO A 110 16.36 -11.23 -30.37
C PRO A 110 17.51 -10.23 -30.46
N VAL A 111 17.35 -9.21 -31.30
CA VAL A 111 18.38 -8.19 -31.54
C VAL A 111 17.86 -6.80 -31.17
N VAL A 112 18.57 -6.11 -30.29
CA VAL A 112 18.30 -4.72 -29.87
C VAL A 112 18.77 -3.77 -30.99
N GLN A 113 17.80 -3.34 -31.80
CA GLN A 113 18.03 -2.47 -32.94
C GLN A 113 18.26 -1.02 -32.53
N LEU A 114 17.39 -0.52 -31.64
CA LEU A 114 17.40 0.87 -31.22
C LEU A 114 17.02 0.99 -29.75
N PHE A 115 17.58 1.98 -29.07
CA PHE A 115 17.21 2.30 -27.70
C PHE A 115 17.35 3.80 -27.41
N HIS A 116 16.52 4.30 -26.50
CA HIS A 116 16.55 5.68 -26.02
C HIS A 116 16.33 5.76 -24.49
N PRO A 117 16.94 6.75 -23.81
CA PRO A 117 17.94 7.69 -24.35
C PRO A 117 19.33 7.03 -24.49
N LYS A 118 20.14 7.52 -25.44
CA LYS A 118 21.57 7.13 -25.55
C LYS A 118 22.44 7.91 -24.56
N SER A 119 22.28 9.23 -24.56
CA SER A 119 22.86 10.15 -23.58
C SER A 119 22.08 11.45 -23.62
N ASN A 120 21.96 12.11 -22.47
CA ASN A 120 21.36 13.44 -22.36
C ASN A 120 22.36 14.54 -21.97
N ARG A 121 23.67 14.24 -21.91
CA ARG A 121 24.69 15.28 -21.68
C ARG A 121 24.84 16.14 -22.95
N LYS A 122 24.76 17.47 -22.80
CA LYS A 122 25.10 18.40 -23.89
C LYS A 122 26.55 18.15 -24.33
N SER A 123 26.80 18.05 -25.63
CA SER A 123 28.17 18.14 -26.14
C SER A 123 28.71 19.54 -25.83
N ALA A 124 30.02 19.69 -25.65
CA ALA A 124 30.66 20.96 -25.34
C ALA A 124 30.36 22.07 -26.40
N ALA A 125 29.89 21.70 -27.60
CA ALA A 125 29.56 22.66 -28.66
C ALA A 125 28.24 23.43 -28.42
N SER A 126 27.29 22.89 -27.65
CA SER A 126 25.98 23.53 -27.42
C SER A 126 25.95 24.46 -26.20
N ALA A 127 27.10 24.69 -25.54
CA ALA A 127 27.24 25.60 -24.40
C ALA A 127 27.51 27.06 -24.84
N MET A 128 27.80 27.30 -26.12
CA MET A 128 27.88 28.65 -26.69
C MET A 128 26.47 29.08 -27.13
N GLY A 129 25.88 29.98 -26.34
CA GLY A 129 24.47 30.32 -26.38
C GLY A 129 23.92 30.73 -27.75
N LEU A 130 23.00 29.92 -28.27
CA LEU A 130 21.86 30.39 -29.05
C LEU A 130 20.59 29.95 -28.33
N GLN A 131 19.66 30.89 -28.10
CA GLN A 131 18.31 30.57 -27.67
C GLN A 131 17.59 29.87 -28.82
N THR A 132 17.29 28.58 -28.65
CA THR A 132 16.38 27.87 -29.54
C THR A 132 14.99 27.79 -28.91
N THR A 133 13.97 28.13 -29.68
CA THR A 133 12.55 27.96 -29.35
C THR A 133 12.14 26.50 -29.54
N GLU A 134 12.81 25.57 -28.88
CA GLU A 134 12.50 24.13 -28.94
C GLU A 134 11.71 23.69 -27.72
N SER A 135 10.78 22.76 -27.94
CA SER A 135 10.00 22.11 -26.88
C SER A 135 10.92 21.47 -25.83
N PRO A 136 10.55 21.47 -24.53
CA PRO A 136 11.43 20.92 -23.48
C PRO A 136 11.72 19.44 -23.71
N SER A 137 13.02 19.08 -23.73
CA SER A 137 13.50 17.69 -23.85
C SER A 137 12.92 16.79 -22.74
N LEU A 138 12.44 15.59 -23.11
CA LEU A 138 11.99 14.54 -22.16
C LEU A 138 13.07 14.11 -21.16
N TRP A 139 14.35 14.27 -21.53
CA TRP A 139 15.51 14.00 -20.68
C TRP A 139 16.35 15.26 -20.51
N PRO A 140 16.00 16.18 -19.58
CA PRO A 140 16.69 17.44 -19.40
C PRO A 140 18.12 17.22 -18.84
N PRO A 141 19.17 17.81 -19.45
CA PRO A 141 20.57 17.60 -19.03
C PRO A 141 20.90 18.12 -17.62
N ALA A 142 20.07 19.03 -17.08
CA ALA A 142 20.34 19.75 -15.83
C ALA A 142 19.94 18.96 -14.56
N ALA A 143 19.08 17.94 -14.68
CA ALA A 143 18.55 17.21 -13.53
C ALA A 143 19.33 15.91 -13.22
N TYR A 144 19.72 15.16 -14.24
CA TYR A 144 20.43 13.88 -14.12
C TYR A 144 21.14 13.53 -15.43
N SER A 145 22.17 12.68 -15.39
CA SER A 145 22.76 12.09 -16.58
C SER A 145 22.21 10.69 -16.85
N THR A 146 21.83 10.43 -18.09
CA THR A 146 21.51 9.10 -18.60
C THR A 146 22.61 8.64 -19.53
N LYS A 147 22.98 7.37 -19.45
CA LYS A 147 23.85 6.69 -20.40
C LYS A 147 23.23 5.35 -20.72
N GLY A 148 22.73 5.20 -21.94
CA GLY A 148 22.26 3.95 -22.47
C GLY A 148 23.35 3.29 -23.33
N ASP A 149 23.44 1.97 -23.28
CA ASP A 149 24.26 1.20 -24.20
C ASP A 149 23.60 -0.15 -24.52
N ARG A 150 24.04 -0.78 -25.61
CA ARG A 150 23.65 -2.14 -25.96
C ARG A 150 24.86 -3.04 -25.95
N TRP A 151 24.67 -4.32 -25.62
CA TRP A 151 25.77 -5.25 -25.39
C TRP A 151 25.40 -6.66 -25.89
N SER A 152 26.40 -7.43 -26.29
CA SER A 152 26.29 -8.85 -26.63
C SER A 152 27.24 -9.69 -25.75
N GLU A 153 26.80 -10.88 -25.33
CA GLU A 153 27.71 -11.85 -24.73
C GLU A 153 28.81 -12.26 -25.73
N LYS A 154 29.97 -12.72 -25.25
CA LYS A 154 31.08 -13.15 -26.12
C LYS A 154 30.69 -14.23 -27.14
N SER A 155 29.62 -14.97 -26.87
CA SER A 155 29.05 -16.03 -27.70
C SER A 155 28.06 -15.53 -28.76
N GLN A 156 27.74 -14.22 -28.81
CA GLN A 156 26.81 -13.64 -29.78
C GLN A 156 27.40 -12.37 -30.41
N GLU A 157 27.33 -12.27 -31.74
CA GLU A 157 27.77 -11.05 -32.45
C GLU A 157 26.77 -9.90 -32.29
N GLU A 158 25.47 -10.20 -32.39
CA GLU A 158 24.42 -9.19 -32.33
C GLU A 158 24.01 -8.83 -30.89
N PRO A 159 23.68 -7.56 -30.61
CA PRO A 159 23.35 -7.09 -29.27
C PRO A 159 21.96 -7.55 -28.83
N HIS A 160 21.88 -8.45 -27.86
CA HIS A 160 20.61 -8.93 -27.26
C HIS A 160 20.33 -8.33 -25.88
N ARG A 161 21.19 -7.41 -25.41
CA ARG A 161 21.01 -6.72 -24.12
C ARG A 161 20.98 -5.22 -24.31
N VAL A 162 20.15 -4.57 -23.51
CA VAL A 162 20.15 -3.11 -23.35
C VAL A 162 20.35 -2.75 -21.89
N PHE A 163 21.12 -1.70 -21.66
CA PHE A 163 21.45 -1.20 -20.34
C PHE A 163 21.28 0.32 -20.29
N TRP A 164 20.72 0.82 -19.19
CA TRP A 164 20.71 2.24 -18.87
C TRP A 164 21.26 2.49 -17.49
N GLU A 165 22.21 3.42 -17.43
CA GLU A 165 22.63 4.07 -16.20
C GLU A 165 21.99 5.45 -16.10
N VAL A 166 21.35 5.72 -14.97
CA VAL A 166 20.90 7.05 -14.56
C VAL A 166 21.75 7.46 -13.36
N SER A 167 22.38 8.62 -13.41
CA SER A 167 23.25 9.11 -12.32
C SER A 167 23.15 10.61 -12.11
N ILE A 168 23.27 11.05 -10.86
CA ILE A 168 23.37 12.47 -10.48
C ILE A 168 24.83 12.94 -10.68
N PRO A 169 25.09 14.11 -11.30
CA PRO A 169 26.43 14.67 -11.37
C PRO A 169 27.07 14.85 -9.98
N ARG A 170 28.36 14.54 -9.84
CA ARG A 170 29.09 14.71 -8.57
C ARG A 170 29.06 16.17 -8.13
N GLY A 171 28.68 16.41 -6.87
CA GLY A 171 28.55 17.76 -6.30
C GLY A 171 27.25 18.49 -6.63
N SER A 172 26.34 17.88 -7.39
CA SER A 172 25.04 18.48 -7.70
C SER A 172 24.04 18.32 -6.55
N SER A 173 23.34 19.42 -6.22
CA SER A 173 22.15 19.40 -5.37
C SER A 173 20.93 18.83 -6.11
N ALA A 174 20.99 18.70 -7.44
CA ALA A 174 19.93 18.13 -8.26
C ALA A 174 19.58 16.70 -7.84
N ASP A 175 18.35 16.32 -8.14
CA ASP A 175 17.76 15.08 -7.67
C ASP A 175 17.07 14.31 -8.81
N ILE A 176 17.15 12.98 -8.73
CA ILE A 176 16.42 12.06 -9.63
C ILE A 176 15.01 11.80 -9.08
N ASN A 177 14.75 12.13 -7.81
CA ASN A 177 13.41 12.03 -7.23
C ASN A 177 12.39 12.81 -8.07
N ASN A 178 11.14 12.35 -8.00
CA ASN A 178 10.02 12.85 -8.79
C ASN A 178 10.07 12.71 -10.30
N ASN A 179 11.20 12.28 -10.86
CA ASN A 179 11.31 12.06 -12.29
C ASN A 179 10.89 10.62 -12.62
N SER A 180 9.86 10.51 -13.46
CA SER A 180 9.63 9.31 -14.26
C SER A 180 10.55 9.39 -15.47
N ILE A 181 11.51 8.48 -15.56
CA ILE A 181 12.45 8.42 -16.68
C ILE A 181 11.93 7.38 -17.67
N PRO A 182 11.32 7.80 -18.78
CA PRO A 182 10.92 6.87 -19.83
C PRO A 182 12.17 6.32 -20.53
N LEU A 183 12.15 5.03 -20.80
CA LEU A 183 13.16 4.27 -21.53
C LEU A 183 12.45 3.50 -22.65
N CYS A 184 13.09 3.36 -23.79
CA CYS A 184 12.53 2.64 -24.92
C CYS A 184 13.58 1.76 -25.59
N ALA A 185 13.21 0.54 -25.95
CA ALA A 185 14.00 -0.33 -26.80
C ALA A 185 13.13 -0.91 -27.92
N ILE A 186 13.70 -0.98 -29.12
CA ILE A 186 13.15 -1.68 -30.27
C ILE A 186 13.98 -2.94 -30.48
N VAL A 187 13.32 -4.09 -30.42
CA VAL A 187 13.95 -5.41 -30.50
C VAL A 187 13.35 -6.12 -31.70
N SER A 188 14.16 -6.45 -32.70
CA SER A 188 13.75 -7.33 -33.78
C SER A 188 13.86 -8.79 -33.33
N PHE A 189 12.92 -9.62 -33.77
CA PHE A 189 12.86 -11.03 -33.36
C PHE A 189 12.31 -11.90 -34.50
N GLN A 190 12.55 -13.21 -34.39
CA GLN A 190 11.88 -14.23 -35.17
C GLN A 190 11.50 -15.34 -34.19
N GLY A 191 10.19 -15.59 -34.02
CA GLY A 191 9.67 -16.50 -33.00
C GLY A 191 9.39 -15.84 -31.65
N SER A 192 9.25 -16.64 -30.59
CA SER A 192 8.90 -16.12 -29.25
C SER A 192 10.15 -15.86 -28.40
N PHE A 193 10.13 -14.81 -27.60
CA PHE A 193 11.25 -14.49 -26.72
C PHE A 193 10.82 -14.02 -25.33
N MET A 194 11.79 -14.01 -24.42
CA MET A 194 11.64 -13.57 -23.04
C MET A 194 12.59 -12.42 -22.72
N ALA A 195 12.21 -11.58 -21.78
CA ALA A 195 13.04 -10.51 -21.26
C ALA A 195 13.30 -10.71 -19.76
N THR A 196 14.57 -10.74 -19.36
CA THR A 196 14.95 -10.70 -17.93
C THR A 196 15.36 -9.29 -17.57
N VAL A 197 14.56 -8.64 -16.71
CA VAL A 197 14.83 -7.28 -16.23
C VAL A 197 15.56 -7.34 -14.88
N ARG A 198 16.69 -6.64 -14.77
CA ARG A 198 17.40 -6.44 -13.50
C ARG A 198 17.60 -4.96 -13.22
N LEU A 199 17.33 -4.55 -11.99
CA LEU A 199 17.47 -3.18 -11.52
C LEU A 199 18.43 -3.14 -10.34
N LYS A 200 19.44 -2.28 -10.42
CA LYS A 200 20.31 -1.92 -9.30
C LYS A 200 20.16 -0.44 -8.97
N ALA A 201 20.24 -0.07 -7.70
CA ALA A 201 20.23 1.31 -7.28
C ALA A 201 21.31 1.56 -6.23
N THR A 202 21.98 2.72 -6.32
CA THR A 202 22.98 3.17 -5.36
C THR A 202 22.51 4.45 -4.66
N THR A 203 22.55 4.47 -3.33
CA THR A 203 22.25 5.69 -2.56
C THR A 203 23.48 6.60 -2.36
N ALA A 204 23.29 7.80 -1.83
CA ALA A 204 24.38 8.73 -1.50
C ALA A 204 25.41 8.15 -0.51
N LEU A 205 25.02 7.22 0.38
CA LEU A 205 25.93 6.43 1.23
C LEU A 205 26.60 5.24 0.52
N LYS A 206 26.55 5.20 -0.81
CA LYS A 206 27.07 4.09 -1.63
C LYS A 206 26.44 2.72 -1.32
N LEU A 207 25.23 2.72 -0.75
CA LEU A 207 24.45 1.49 -0.60
C LEU A 207 23.99 0.97 -1.93
N LYS A 208 24.26 -0.30 -2.20
CA LYS A 208 23.78 -0.98 -3.41
C LYS A 208 22.57 -1.83 -3.07
N LEU A 209 21.48 -1.60 -3.78
CA LEU A 209 20.27 -2.40 -3.77
C LEU A 209 20.14 -3.10 -5.12
N GLU A 210 19.68 -4.34 -5.13
CA GLU A 210 19.48 -5.12 -6.35
C GLU A 210 18.14 -5.84 -6.29
N SER A 211 17.38 -5.78 -7.40
CA SER A 211 16.09 -6.45 -7.51
C SER A 211 16.31 -7.92 -7.84
N PHE A 212 15.48 -8.79 -7.28
CA PHE A 212 15.31 -10.12 -7.88
C PHE A 212 14.76 -9.98 -9.31
N PRO A 213 15.18 -10.84 -10.25
CA PRO A 213 14.66 -10.83 -11.61
C PRO A 213 13.13 -10.96 -11.59
N TRP A 214 12.49 -10.32 -12.57
CA TRP A 214 11.04 -10.20 -12.72
C TRP A 214 10.24 -11.45 -12.31
N SER A 215 9.15 -11.21 -11.56
CA SER A 215 8.25 -12.19 -10.94
C SER A 215 7.85 -13.36 -11.86
N LYS A 216 8.15 -14.59 -11.43
CA LYS A 216 7.64 -15.86 -12.01
C LYS A 216 6.11 -15.93 -12.14
N ARG A 217 5.34 -15.03 -11.49
CA ARG A 217 3.87 -15.11 -11.40
C ARG A 217 3.10 -14.32 -12.47
N ASP A 218 3.76 -13.45 -13.25
CA ASP A 218 3.12 -12.67 -14.35
C ASP A 218 4.14 -12.24 -15.42
N PRO A 219 4.68 -13.19 -16.22
CA PRO A 219 5.58 -12.85 -17.31
C PRO A 219 4.80 -12.26 -18.49
N MET A 220 5.18 -11.08 -18.99
CA MET A 220 4.69 -10.66 -20.32
C MET A 220 5.27 -11.57 -21.38
N LEU A 221 4.40 -12.00 -22.28
CA LEU A 221 4.74 -12.81 -23.44
C LEU A 221 5.17 -11.89 -24.58
N PHE A 222 6.37 -12.13 -25.13
CA PHE A 222 6.80 -11.47 -26.37
C PHE A 222 6.63 -12.44 -27.54
N ASN A 223 5.42 -12.47 -28.10
CA ASN A 223 4.99 -13.43 -29.12
C ASN A 223 4.51 -12.78 -30.43
N GLY A 224 4.65 -11.45 -30.57
CA GLY A 224 4.18 -10.70 -31.75
C GLY A 224 2.70 -10.30 -31.73
N HIS A 225 1.92 -10.75 -30.75
CA HIS A 225 0.48 -10.55 -30.70
C HIS A 225 -0.04 -9.94 -29.37
N THR A 226 0.71 -10.09 -28.27
CA THR A 226 0.31 -9.58 -26.94
C THR A 226 0.72 -8.12 -26.76
N PHE A 227 -0.17 -7.20 -27.14
CA PHE A 227 0.06 -5.75 -27.00
C PHE A 227 -0.21 -5.26 -25.58
N LYS A 228 0.32 -4.07 -25.24
CA LYS A 228 0.06 -3.41 -23.97
C LYS A 228 0.16 -1.90 -24.03
N GLY A 229 -0.70 -1.20 -23.30
CA GLY A 229 -0.64 0.26 -23.16
C GLY A 229 -0.90 1.01 -24.47
N LYS A 230 -0.42 2.25 -24.57
CA LYS A 230 -0.59 3.09 -25.77
C LYS A 230 0.11 2.47 -26.98
N GLN A 231 -0.63 2.20 -28.05
CA GLN A 231 -0.12 1.61 -29.29
C GLN A 231 0.46 2.67 -30.22
N PHE A 232 1.59 2.38 -30.87
CA PHE A 232 2.15 3.22 -31.95
C PHE A 232 1.30 3.12 -33.22
N SER A 233 1.00 4.26 -33.85
CA SER A 233 0.25 4.33 -35.10
C SER A 233 1.10 3.89 -36.31
N ASN A 234 2.41 4.13 -36.29
CA ASN A 234 3.34 3.68 -37.32
C ASN A 234 3.95 2.32 -36.92
N THR A 235 3.69 1.29 -37.72
CA THR A 235 4.16 -0.08 -37.52
C THR A 235 5.50 -0.36 -38.22
N LYS A 236 6.09 0.61 -38.92
CA LYS A 236 7.43 0.51 -39.50
C LYS A 236 8.45 1.21 -38.61
N PHE A 237 8.97 0.46 -37.65
CA PHE A 237 9.82 0.99 -36.58
C PHE A 237 11.19 1.49 -37.07
N ALA A 238 11.69 0.97 -38.20
CA ALA A 238 12.91 1.46 -38.83
C ALA A 238 12.77 2.90 -39.39
N GLU A 239 11.54 3.34 -39.67
CA GLU A 239 11.25 4.68 -40.22
C GLU A 239 10.91 5.71 -39.12
N LEU A 240 10.80 5.28 -37.85
CA LEU A 240 10.43 6.15 -36.75
C LEU A 240 11.50 7.21 -36.46
N ARG A 241 11.10 8.48 -36.54
CA ARG A 241 11.95 9.60 -36.13
C ARG A 241 11.97 9.71 -34.61
N LYS A 242 13.07 10.26 -34.07
CA LYS A 242 13.24 10.49 -32.63
C LYS A 242 12.05 11.23 -31.99
N ASN A 243 11.53 12.26 -32.65
CA ASN A 243 10.40 13.05 -32.12
C ASN A 243 9.10 12.23 -32.05
N GLU A 244 8.89 11.31 -33.01
CA GLU A 244 7.71 10.41 -33.04
C GLU A 244 7.79 9.38 -31.90
N ILE A 245 9.01 8.89 -31.60
CA ILE A 245 9.24 8.04 -30.42
C ILE A 245 8.97 8.83 -29.15
N GLU A 246 9.53 10.03 -29.02
CA GLU A 246 9.40 10.91 -27.87
C GLU A 246 7.95 11.32 -27.57
N GLU A 247 7.13 11.61 -28.59
CA GLU A 247 5.70 11.92 -28.42
C GLU A 247 4.89 10.74 -27.84
N HIS A 248 5.37 9.52 -28.06
CA HIS A 248 4.76 8.31 -27.54
C HIS A 248 5.28 7.88 -26.18
N LEU A 249 6.41 8.42 -25.74
CA LEU A 249 6.89 8.19 -24.38
C LEU A 249 5.97 8.89 -23.38
N PRO A 250 5.67 8.26 -22.23
CA PRO A 250 4.98 8.95 -21.17
C PRO A 250 5.79 10.19 -20.80
N ARG A 251 5.18 11.37 -20.98
CA ARG A 251 5.76 12.63 -20.49
C ARG A 251 6.01 12.46 -19.00
N GLN A 252 7.09 13.08 -18.49
CA GLN A 252 7.47 13.02 -17.09
C GLN A 252 6.22 13.16 -16.22
N TYR A 253 5.77 12.05 -15.62
CA TYR A 253 4.81 12.14 -14.55
C TYR A 253 5.55 12.88 -13.44
N PRO A 254 5.08 14.05 -13.00
CA PRO A 254 5.55 14.59 -11.75
C PRO A 254 5.08 13.58 -10.71
N LYS A 255 6.01 12.74 -10.24
CA LYS A 255 5.83 12.24 -8.89
C LYS A 255 6.05 13.42 -7.93
N PRO A 256 5.56 13.34 -6.70
CA PRO A 256 5.57 14.43 -5.72
C PRO A 256 6.55 14.06 -4.60
N ASP A 257 7.40 15.02 -4.26
CA ASP A 257 8.71 14.76 -3.66
C ASP A 257 8.53 14.35 -2.21
N LEU A 258 9.30 13.36 -1.79
CA LEU A 258 9.46 12.98 -0.41
C LEU A 258 10.66 13.75 0.13
N THR A 259 10.53 14.97 0.65
CA THR A 259 11.56 15.55 1.54
C THR A 259 11.08 15.59 2.98
N SER A 260 11.84 14.93 3.85
CA SER A 260 11.96 15.33 5.26
C SER A 260 13.33 15.97 5.46
N GLY A 261 13.31 17.30 5.59
CA GLY A 261 14.48 18.11 5.88
C GLY A 261 14.08 19.58 5.96
N ALA A 262 13.21 19.92 6.91
CA ALA A 262 12.81 21.27 7.29
C ALA A 262 12.48 22.22 6.11
N ASN A 263 11.36 21.95 5.44
CA ASN A 263 10.33 22.93 5.07
C ASN A 263 9.26 22.21 4.23
N SER A 264 8.01 22.20 4.74
CA SER A 264 6.77 21.70 4.13
C SER A 264 6.86 20.42 3.27
N ALA A 265 6.44 19.29 3.83
CA ALA A 265 6.25 18.04 3.08
C ALA A 265 5.39 18.29 1.81
N THR A 266 5.98 18.06 0.64
CA THR A 266 5.27 18.15 -0.64
C THR A 266 4.41 16.90 -0.87
N PRO A 267 3.26 17.05 -1.52
CA PRO A 267 2.14 16.18 -1.19
C PRO A 267 1.72 15.36 -2.40
N VAL A 268 1.32 14.12 -2.15
CA VAL A 268 1.23 13.13 -3.23
C VAL A 268 -0.20 13.04 -3.79
N PRO A 269 -0.43 13.27 -5.10
CA PRO A 269 -1.71 13.04 -5.76
C PRO A 269 -2.27 11.67 -5.38
N GLU A 270 -3.58 11.64 -5.13
CA GLU A 270 -4.32 10.45 -4.74
C GLU A 270 -3.96 9.88 -3.34
N THR A 271 -3.15 10.60 -2.56
CA THR A 271 -3.03 10.35 -1.11
C THR A 271 -4.38 10.62 -0.45
N VAL A 272 -4.74 9.75 0.49
CA VAL A 272 -5.94 9.93 1.30
C VAL A 272 -5.55 10.76 2.52
N TYR A 273 -6.21 11.91 2.67
CA TYR A 273 -6.11 12.82 3.80
C TYR A 273 -7.32 12.63 4.69
N ARG A 274 -7.09 12.64 6.00
CA ARG A 274 -8.15 12.85 6.98
C ARG A 274 -8.30 14.35 7.23
N ILE A 275 -9.51 14.86 7.10
CA ILE A 275 -9.84 16.29 7.21
C ILE A 275 -10.77 16.49 8.41
N HIS A 276 -10.39 17.34 9.35
CA HIS A 276 -11.11 17.68 10.60
C HIS A 276 -11.55 19.15 10.60
N GLY A 277 -12.34 19.53 11.60
CA GLY A 277 -12.86 20.89 11.76
C GLY A 277 -14.08 21.18 10.89
N ILE A 278 -14.75 20.15 10.34
CA ILE A 278 -15.91 20.35 9.45
C ILE A 278 -17.19 20.42 10.31
N PRO A 279 -18.01 21.48 10.23
CA PRO A 279 -19.22 21.59 11.06
C PRO A 279 -20.25 20.50 10.76
N ILE A 280 -20.99 20.03 11.78
CA ILE A 280 -22.02 18.98 11.64
C ILE A 280 -23.14 19.38 10.67
N SER A 281 -23.37 20.68 10.47
CA SER A 281 -24.38 21.19 9.54
C SER A 281 -23.99 21.07 8.06
N TYR A 282 -22.74 20.71 7.73
CA TYR A 282 -22.27 20.68 6.36
C TYR A 282 -22.64 19.38 5.65
N THR A 283 -22.92 19.45 4.35
CA THR A 283 -23.06 18.29 3.47
C THR A 283 -21.77 18.07 2.67
N VAL A 284 -21.64 16.91 2.03
CA VAL A 284 -20.51 16.63 1.12
C VAL A 284 -20.41 17.67 0.02
N ASP A 285 -21.55 18.07 -0.55
CA ASP A 285 -21.61 19.05 -1.65
C ASP A 285 -21.18 20.43 -1.17
N SER A 286 -21.75 20.92 -0.06
CA SER A 286 -21.41 22.24 0.47
C SER A 286 -19.94 22.29 0.90
N PHE A 287 -19.44 21.21 1.50
CA PHE A 287 -18.03 21.11 1.88
C PHE A 287 -17.11 21.07 0.66
N SER A 288 -17.44 20.30 -0.38
CA SER A 288 -16.64 20.22 -1.61
C SER A 288 -16.60 21.54 -2.35
N GLU A 289 -17.69 22.31 -2.36
CA GLU A 289 -17.74 23.65 -2.95
C GLU A 289 -16.81 24.63 -2.21
N ILE A 290 -16.88 24.65 -0.88
CA ILE A 290 -16.02 25.50 -0.04
C ILE A 290 -14.56 25.09 -0.21
N LEU A 291 -14.28 23.80 -0.20
CA LEU A 291 -12.93 23.27 -0.35
C LEU A 291 -12.37 23.64 -1.73
N SER A 292 -13.16 23.51 -2.81
CA SER A 292 -12.80 23.93 -4.17
C SER A 292 -12.46 25.43 -4.24
N LYS A 293 -13.32 26.29 -3.68
CA LYS A 293 -13.13 27.76 -3.65
C LYS A 293 -11.88 28.15 -2.88
N VAL A 294 -11.79 27.69 -1.63
CA VAL A 294 -10.72 28.07 -0.71
C VAL A 294 -9.38 27.59 -1.23
N LEU A 295 -9.31 26.36 -1.74
CA LEU A 295 -8.09 25.78 -2.31
C LEU A 295 -7.78 26.27 -3.73
N ASN A 296 -8.72 26.91 -4.42
CA ASN A 296 -8.61 27.30 -5.82
C ASN A 296 -8.27 26.11 -6.74
N ILE A 297 -9.00 25.01 -6.57
CA ILE A 297 -8.91 23.81 -7.41
C ILE A 297 -10.30 23.43 -7.91
N PRO A 298 -10.45 22.80 -9.09
CA PRO A 298 -11.75 22.33 -9.57
C PRO A 298 -12.40 21.36 -8.58
N SER A 299 -13.72 21.41 -8.39
CA SER A 299 -14.42 20.43 -7.54
C SER A 299 -14.21 18.99 -8.02
N THR A 300 -14.01 18.78 -9.33
CA THR A 300 -13.69 17.47 -9.93
C THR A 300 -12.31 16.92 -9.54
N SER A 301 -11.40 17.75 -9.00
CA SER A 301 -10.11 17.28 -8.48
C SER A 301 -10.20 16.80 -7.03
N ILE A 302 -11.35 16.98 -6.38
CA ILE A 302 -11.60 16.60 -4.98
C ILE A 302 -12.42 15.31 -4.98
N GLN A 303 -11.88 14.26 -4.37
CA GLN A 303 -12.60 13.01 -4.16
C GLN A 303 -12.80 12.81 -2.66
N ILE A 304 -14.04 12.97 -2.20
CA ILE A 304 -14.41 12.63 -0.83
C ILE A 304 -14.83 11.15 -0.80
N LYS A 305 -14.00 10.32 -0.17
CA LYS A 305 -14.28 8.90 0.03
C LYS A 305 -15.27 8.66 1.17
N THR A 306 -15.08 9.37 2.28
CA THR A 306 -16.01 9.32 3.41
C THR A 306 -16.24 10.71 3.97
N PHE A 307 -17.41 10.89 4.57
CA PHE A 307 -17.82 12.08 5.25
C PHE A 307 -18.66 11.60 6.42
N SER A 308 -18.15 11.69 7.64
CA SER A 308 -18.71 10.96 8.79
C SER A 308 -18.50 11.73 10.09
N ARG A 309 -19.37 11.52 11.09
CA ARG A 309 -19.19 12.14 12.40
C ARG A 309 -17.88 11.67 13.04
N ASN A 310 -17.14 12.64 13.57
CA ASN A 310 -15.95 12.34 14.37
C ASN A 310 -16.38 11.55 15.62
N PRO A 311 -15.70 10.44 15.95
CA PRO A 311 -16.05 9.64 17.13
C PRO A 311 -15.90 10.36 18.48
N ASN A 312 -15.02 11.36 18.56
CA ASN A 312 -14.61 12.00 19.81
C ASN A 312 -14.99 13.49 19.91
N HIS A 313 -15.29 14.13 18.79
CA HIS A 313 -15.52 15.57 18.70
C HIS A 313 -16.85 15.87 18.01
N GLU A 314 -17.49 16.99 18.36
CA GLU A 314 -18.72 17.46 17.72
C GLU A 314 -18.42 18.10 16.36
N GLU A 315 -17.97 17.28 15.42
CA GLU A 315 -17.63 17.69 14.05
C GLU A 315 -17.82 16.53 13.07
N ILE A 316 -17.67 16.84 11.79
CA ILE A 316 -17.48 15.87 10.72
C ILE A 316 -15.98 15.70 10.45
N THR A 317 -15.59 14.46 10.20
CA THR A 317 -14.32 14.09 9.59
C THR A 317 -14.56 13.59 8.18
N ALA A 318 -13.79 14.10 7.22
CA ALA A 318 -13.81 13.63 5.84
C ALA A 318 -12.53 12.88 5.49
N LEU A 319 -12.63 11.82 4.68
CA LEU A 319 -11.49 11.21 4.02
C LEU A 319 -11.49 11.68 2.58
N GLY A 320 -10.54 12.54 2.23
CA GLY A 320 -10.44 13.18 0.92
C GLY A 320 -9.14 12.81 0.20
N SER A 321 -9.18 12.72 -1.12
CA SER A 321 -7.99 12.69 -1.96
C SER A 321 -8.08 13.74 -3.07
N PHE A 322 -6.92 14.20 -3.53
CA PHE A 322 -6.83 15.24 -4.55
C PHE A 322 -6.05 14.72 -5.75
N THR A 323 -6.55 14.96 -6.97
CA THR A 323 -5.82 14.60 -8.21
C THR A 323 -4.61 15.50 -8.45
N SER A 324 -4.64 16.72 -7.91
CA SER A 324 -3.50 17.63 -7.79
C SER A 324 -3.48 18.21 -6.38
N PHE A 325 -2.31 18.26 -5.74
CA PHE A 325 -2.29 18.75 -4.36
C PHE A 325 -2.59 20.25 -4.28
N PRO A 326 -3.39 20.71 -3.30
CA PRO A 326 -3.69 22.12 -3.12
C PRO A 326 -2.54 22.92 -2.51
N THR A 327 -1.88 23.79 -3.29
CA THR A 327 -0.72 24.58 -2.82
C THR A 327 -1.01 25.56 -1.68
N LYS A 328 -2.28 25.87 -1.41
CA LYS A 328 -2.71 26.78 -0.33
C LYS A 328 -2.69 26.15 1.07
N LEU A 329 -2.57 24.82 1.18
CA LEU A 329 -2.49 24.14 2.47
C LEU A 329 -1.17 24.48 3.17
N LYS A 330 -1.24 25.05 4.38
CA LYS A 330 -0.05 25.38 5.18
C LYS A 330 0.36 24.17 5.99
N SER A 331 1.57 23.66 5.75
CA SER A 331 2.12 22.56 6.57
C SER A 331 2.35 23.06 8.00
N THR A 332 1.86 22.31 8.98
CA THR A 332 2.03 22.62 10.41
C THR A 332 3.08 21.72 11.04
N GLN A 333 3.07 20.44 10.67
CA GLN A 333 3.98 19.39 11.10
C GLN A 333 4.12 18.35 9.97
N PRO A 334 5.10 17.44 10.02
CA PRO A 334 5.20 16.35 9.05
C PRO A 334 3.89 15.56 8.93
N GLY A 335 3.35 15.48 7.72
CA GLY A 335 2.09 14.79 7.47
C GLY A 335 0.83 15.51 7.97
N ARG A 336 0.93 16.79 8.38
CA ARG A 336 -0.19 17.63 8.82
C ARG A 336 -0.19 19.00 8.14
N TRP A 337 -1.38 19.47 7.76
CA TRP A 337 -1.59 20.77 7.15
C TRP A 337 -2.85 21.43 7.69
N GLN A 338 -2.99 22.74 7.48
CA GLN A 338 -4.18 23.48 7.86
C GLN A 338 -4.53 24.57 6.84
N ILE A 339 -5.79 24.99 6.85
CA ILE A 339 -6.28 26.16 6.14
C ILE A 339 -7.44 26.81 6.86
N SER A 340 -7.42 28.14 6.90
CA SER A 340 -8.51 28.95 7.44
C SER A 340 -9.42 29.40 6.31
N VAL A 341 -10.71 29.13 6.45
CA VAL A 341 -11.78 29.56 5.54
C VAL A 341 -12.35 30.88 6.08
N PRO A 342 -12.23 32.00 5.35
CA PRO A 342 -12.81 33.27 5.77
C PRO A 342 -14.33 33.18 5.90
N SER A 343 -14.92 33.93 6.84
CA SER A 343 -16.37 33.96 7.05
C SER A 343 -17.16 34.44 5.82
N THR A 344 -16.52 35.19 4.91
CA THR A 344 -17.09 35.61 3.62
C THR A 344 -17.30 34.47 2.62
N GLU A 345 -16.55 33.37 2.77
CA GLU A 345 -16.64 32.18 1.91
C GLU A 345 -17.59 31.12 2.48
N LEU A 346 -18.06 31.31 3.72
CA LEU A 346 -19.00 30.38 4.35
C LEU A 346 -20.42 30.59 3.81
N PRO A 347 -21.25 29.54 3.73
CA PRO A 347 -22.62 29.66 3.26
C PRO A 347 -23.40 30.67 4.13
N SER A 348 -24.04 31.66 3.50
CA SER A 348 -24.93 32.58 4.21
C SER A 348 -26.14 31.79 4.71
N ASN A 349 -26.28 31.62 6.02
CA ASN A 349 -27.37 30.87 6.62
C ASN A 349 -28.71 31.59 6.38
N ARG A 350 -29.43 31.26 5.31
CA ARG A 350 -30.67 31.93 4.90
C ARG A 350 -31.89 31.65 5.80
N ASN A 351 -31.75 30.85 6.87
CA ASN A 351 -32.90 30.36 7.64
C ASN A 351 -33.00 30.79 9.11
N ASN A 352 -32.22 31.76 9.59
CA ASN A 352 -32.47 32.33 10.93
C ASN A 352 -32.93 33.79 10.81
N HIS A 353 -34.24 33.99 10.87
CA HIS A 353 -34.85 35.28 11.24
C HIS A 353 -34.58 35.56 12.73
N ALA A 354 -33.36 35.98 13.03
CA ALA A 354 -33.04 36.68 14.27
C ALA A 354 -31.92 37.66 13.94
N ASN A 355 -32.18 38.95 14.18
CA ASN A 355 -31.21 40.02 13.98
C ASN A 355 -29.86 39.68 14.65
N PRO A 356 -28.70 39.89 13.99
CA PRO A 356 -27.42 39.65 14.63
C PRO A 356 -27.13 40.77 15.65
N PRO A 357 -26.69 40.46 16.88
CA PRO A 357 -26.09 41.46 17.73
C PRO A 357 -24.69 41.81 17.20
N SER A 358 -24.44 43.12 17.07
CA SER A 358 -23.17 43.85 17.03
C SER A 358 -21.84 43.08 16.90
N SER A 359 -21.12 43.36 15.80
CA SER A 359 -19.67 43.63 15.69
C SER A 359 -18.65 42.73 16.42
N LEU A 360 -18.86 41.42 16.50
CA LEU A 360 -17.74 40.48 16.50
C LEU A 360 -17.77 39.72 15.18
N SER A 361 -16.74 39.92 14.36
CA SER A 361 -16.47 39.12 13.16
C SER A 361 -16.63 37.63 13.49
N SER A 362 -17.61 36.97 12.89
CA SER A 362 -17.78 35.51 13.03
C SER A 362 -16.44 34.84 12.73
N PRO A 363 -15.92 33.98 13.63
CA PRO A 363 -14.63 33.34 13.40
C PRO A 363 -14.69 32.53 12.09
N GLY A 364 -13.63 32.61 11.30
CA GLY A 364 -13.46 31.73 10.14
C GLY A 364 -13.45 30.25 10.55
N LEU A 365 -13.55 29.37 9.56
CA LEU A 365 -13.51 27.93 9.80
C LEU A 365 -12.10 27.40 9.58
N ASP A 366 -11.49 26.79 10.60
CA ASP A 366 -10.17 26.17 10.47
C ASP A 366 -10.28 24.68 10.15
N LEU A 367 -9.74 24.28 9.01
CA LEU A 367 -9.71 22.89 8.55
C LEU A 367 -8.31 22.30 8.73
N HIS A 368 -8.24 21.12 9.33
CA HIS A 368 -6.98 20.40 9.59
C HIS A 368 -6.89 19.12 8.77
N PHE A 369 -5.76 18.90 8.12
CA PHE A 369 -5.49 17.76 7.25
C PHE A 369 -4.38 16.93 7.87
N ASP A 370 -4.55 15.61 7.93
CA ASP A 370 -3.48 14.72 8.31
C ASP A 370 -3.43 13.46 7.43
N THR A 371 -2.24 12.87 7.36
CA THR A 371 -2.01 11.59 6.65
C THR A 371 -1.55 10.50 7.60
N ASN A 372 -1.34 10.78 8.89
CA ASN A 372 -0.88 9.77 9.85
C ASN A 372 -2.03 8.97 10.46
N PHE A 373 -3.26 9.50 10.44
CA PHE A 373 -4.46 8.85 10.98
C PHE A 373 -4.33 8.47 12.47
N LEU A 374 -3.57 9.25 13.26
CA LEU A 374 -3.44 9.03 14.70
C LEU A 374 -4.79 9.24 15.42
N GLY A 375 -5.11 8.39 16.39
CA GLY A 375 -6.42 8.34 17.05
C GLY A 375 -7.49 7.64 16.20
N PHE A 376 -8.75 7.86 16.55
CA PHE A 376 -9.88 7.24 15.85
C PHE A 376 -10.26 7.97 14.56
N THR A 377 -10.58 7.19 13.54
CA THR A 377 -11.12 7.64 12.26
C THR A 377 -12.34 6.80 11.92
N ASN A 378 -13.48 7.44 11.66
CA ASN A 378 -14.67 6.75 11.21
C ASN A 378 -14.62 6.55 9.68
N LEU A 379 -14.72 5.30 9.25
CA LEU A 379 -14.67 4.89 7.85
C LEU A 379 -16.06 4.60 7.26
N SER A 380 -17.10 4.59 8.10
CA SER A 380 -18.46 4.37 7.62
C SER A 380 -19.02 5.63 6.93
N PRO A 381 -19.76 5.50 5.81
CA PRO A 381 -20.55 6.59 5.26
C PRO A 381 -21.63 7.06 6.23
N ILE A 382 -22.08 8.32 6.11
CA ILE A 382 -23.27 8.79 6.83
C ILE A 382 -24.46 7.95 6.38
N SER A 383 -25.02 7.21 7.32
CA SER A 383 -26.22 6.40 7.14
C SER A 383 -27.41 7.08 7.83
N PRO A 384 -28.64 6.90 7.31
CA PRO A 384 -29.84 7.37 8.01
C PRO A 384 -30.06 6.52 9.27
N GLY A 385 -29.93 7.16 10.43
CA GLY A 385 -30.13 6.54 11.75
C GLY A 385 -28.82 6.19 12.48
N PRO A 386 -28.92 5.81 13.76
CA PRO A 386 -27.75 5.46 14.57
C PRO A 386 -27.16 4.12 14.12
N SER A 387 -25.83 4.02 14.21
CA SER A 387 -25.14 2.74 14.07
C SER A 387 -25.54 1.79 15.20
N ASN A 388 -25.70 0.50 14.89
CA ASN A 388 -26.09 -0.53 15.85
C ASN A 388 -24.99 -1.55 16.15
N ILE A 389 -23.81 -1.41 15.52
CA ILE A 389 -22.60 -2.18 15.84
C ILE A 389 -21.35 -1.32 15.60
N ASP A 390 -20.34 -1.47 16.45
CA ASP A 390 -19.02 -0.86 16.27
C ASP A 390 -17.99 -1.92 15.84
N ILE A 391 -17.18 -1.61 14.83
CA ILE A 391 -16.04 -2.42 14.38
C ILE A 391 -14.76 -1.60 14.61
N VAL A 392 -13.89 -2.01 15.52
CA VAL A 392 -12.64 -1.29 15.83
C VAL A 392 -11.45 -2.01 15.24
N THR A 393 -10.65 -1.31 14.44
CA THR A 393 -9.50 -1.88 13.74
C THR A 393 -8.18 -1.26 14.22
N VAL A 394 -7.19 -2.10 14.51
CA VAL A 394 -5.89 -1.70 15.07
C VAL A 394 -4.76 -2.31 14.25
N HIS A 395 -3.86 -1.47 13.73
CA HIS A 395 -2.73 -1.90 12.90
C HIS A 395 -1.55 -2.44 13.73
N GLY A 396 -0.58 -3.05 13.04
CA GLY A 396 0.64 -3.59 13.65
C GLY A 396 1.80 -2.58 13.79
N LEU A 397 2.89 -3.05 14.40
CA LEU A 397 4.16 -2.33 14.58
C LEU A 397 4.76 -1.90 13.23
N GLY A 398 5.29 -0.69 13.15
CA GLY A 398 5.88 -0.13 11.92
C GLY A 398 4.86 0.11 10.81
N GLY A 399 3.57 -0.05 11.10
CA GLY A 399 2.46 0.08 10.16
C GLY A 399 1.87 1.49 10.14
N HIS A 400 1.38 1.90 8.98
CA HIS A 400 0.55 3.09 8.87
C HIS A 400 -0.92 2.69 9.06
N ALA A 401 -1.71 3.40 9.87
CA ALA A 401 -3.09 2.98 10.19
C ALA A 401 -3.95 2.70 8.94
N TYR A 402 -4.13 3.68 8.06
CA TYR A 402 -4.89 3.47 6.81
C TYR A 402 -4.16 2.54 5.82
N GLY A 403 -2.85 2.74 5.61
CA GLY A 403 -2.04 1.99 4.65
C GLY A 403 -1.89 0.50 4.98
N SER A 404 -2.03 0.09 6.25
CA SER A 404 -1.87 -1.30 6.66
C SER A 404 -2.94 -2.21 6.06
N PHE A 405 -4.15 -1.69 5.86
CA PHE A 405 -5.30 -2.40 5.32
C PHE A 405 -5.55 -2.11 3.82
N LYS A 406 -4.70 -1.29 3.20
CA LYS A 406 -4.82 -0.91 1.79
C LYS A 406 -4.10 -1.93 0.90
N HIS A 407 -4.73 -2.32 -0.21
CA HIS A 407 -4.07 -3.10 -1.26
C HIS A 407 -2.80 -2.37 -1.72
N ARG A 408 -1.66 -3.08 -1.69
CA ARG A 408 -0.36 -2.55 -2.11
C ARG A 408 -0.40 -1.91 -3.49
N GLY A 409 0.04 -0.66 -3.56
CA GLY A 409 0.16 0.07 -4.82
C GLY A 409 -1.17 0.44 -5.48
N ARG A 410 -2.32 0.23 -4.82
CA ARG A 410 -3.65 0.59 -5.31
C ARG A 410 -4.38 1.51 -4.32
N HIS A 411 -5.54 2.03 -4.71
CA HIS A 411 -6.39 2.89 -3.85
C HIS A 411 -7.41 2.12 -3.03
N TYR A 412 -7.63 0.84 -3.35
CA TYR A 412 -8.60 -0.02 -2.70
C TYR A 412 -8.17 -0.35 -1.27
N MET A 413 -9.04 -0.05 -0.31
CA MET A 413 -8.87 -0.34 1.11
C MET A 413 -10.14 -1.01 1.63
N TRP A 414 -10.08 -2.32 1.85
CA TRP A 414 -11.28 -3.17 2.03
C TRP A 414 -12.16 -2.79 3.22
N LEU A 415 -11.61 -2.21 4.30
CA LEU A 415 -12.42 -1.73 5.43
C LEU A 415 -13.35 -0.57 5.02
N ASN A 416 -12.88 0.30 4.13
CA ASN A 416 -13.60 1.48 3.67
C ASN A 416 -14.45 1.17 2.43
N ASP A 417 -13.91 0.39 1.51
CA ASP A 417 -14.45 0.24 0.15
C ASP A 417 -15.34 -1.00 -0.02
N ALA A 418 -15.38 -1.93 0.95
CA ALA A 418 -16.17 -3.16 0.87
C ALA A 418 -16.89 -3.51 2.18
N LEU A 419 -16.16 -3.57 3.30
CA LEU A 419 -16.68 -4.11 4.57
C LEU A 419 -17.99 -3.46 5.03
N HIS A 420 -18.13 -2.13 4.91
CA HIS A 420 -19.38 -1.47 5.30
C HIS A 420 -20.58 -2.01 4.52
N VAL A 421 -20.47 -2.07 3.19
CA VAL A 421 -21.53 -2.52 2.29
C VAL A 421 -21.82 -4.01 2.53
N ASP A 422 -20.78 -4.81 2.68
CA ASP A 422 -20.92 -6.25 2.87
C ASP A 422 -21.61 -6.60 4.19
N LEU A 423 -21.32 -5.86 5.27
CA LEU A 423 -22.02 -6.02 6.54
C LEU A 423 -23.47 -5.56 6.46
N CYS A 424 -23.77 -4.46 5.77
CA CYS A 424 -25.15 -4.00 5.54
C CYS A 424 -25.98 -5.00 4.71
N ASN A 425 -25.33 -5.80 3.86
CA ASN A 425 -25.97 -6.84 3.04
C ASN A 425 -26.28 -8.13 3.81
N ILE A 426 -25.80 -8.28 5.05
CA ILE A 426 -26.18 -9.41 5.90
C ILE A 426 -27.67 -9.29 6.21
N ALA A 427 -28.41 -10.38 5.95
CA ALA A 427 -29.85 -10.42 6.15
C ALA A 427 -30.22 -10.06 7.61
N PRO A 428 -31.32 -9.31 7.83
CA PRO A 428 -31.80 -9.03 9.17
C PRO A 428 -31.95 -10.30 10.00
N SER A 429 -31.59 -10.19 11.27
CA SER A 429 -31.58 -11.31 12.21
C SER A 429 -32.38 -10.96 13.46
N LYS A 430 -32.56 -11.91 14.38
CA LYS A 430 -33.25 -11.63 15.64
C LYS A 430 -32.54 -10.55 16.47
N GLU A 431 -31.21 -10.51 16.38
CA GLU A 431 -30.36 -9.53 17.08
C GLU A 431 -30.30 -8.19 16.34
N PHE A 432 -30.40 -8.22 15.00
CA PHE A 432 -30.38 -7.04 14.13
C PHE A 432 -31.63 -7.00 13.23
N PRO A 433 -32.84 -6.75 13.78
CA PRO A 433 -34.09 -6.85 13.04
C PRO A 433 -34.24 -5.78 11.95
N GLU A 434 -33.58 -4.64 12.09
CA GLU A 434 -33.51 -3.57 11.07
C GLU A 434 -32.32 -3.72 10.12
N GLY A 435 -31.65 -4.87 10.14
CA GLY A 435 -30.37 -5.07 9.47
C GLY A 435 -29.20 -4.43 10.21
N ILE A 436 -28.00 -4.66 9.70
CA ILE A 436 -26.75 -4.20 10.33
C ILE A 436 -26.41 -2.80 9.81
N LYS A 437 -26.14 -1.88 10.73
CA LYS A 437 -25.74 -0.49 10.47
C LYS A 437 -24.36 -0.26 11.12
N PRO A 438 -23.27 -0.66 10.47
CA PRO A 438 -21.96 -0.73 11.11
C PRO A 438 -21.25 0.62 11.17
N ARG A 439 -20.61 0.91 12.30
CA ARG A 439 -19.62 1.98 12.46
C ARG A 439 -18.22 1.38 12.47
N ILE A 440 -17.48 1.58 11.38
CA ILE A 440 -16.11 1.08 11.24
C ILE A 440 -15.14 2.17 11.71
N LEU A 441 -14.38 1.86 12.73
CA LEU A 441 -13.44 2.75 13.39
C LEU A 441 -12.02 2.24 13.17
N LEU A 442 -11.17 3.06 12.55
CA LEU A 442 -9.74 2.83 12.43
C LEU A 442 -9.02 3.57 13.54
N TYR A 443 -8.26 2.85 14.35
CA TYR A 443 -7.39 3.42 15.38
C TYR A 443 -5.93 3.42 14.91
N GLY A 444 -5.34 4.61 14.81
CA GLY A 444 -3.91 4.78 14.61
C GLY A 444 -3.18 5.13 15.91
N HIS A 445 -2.04 4.50 16.14
CA HIS A 445 -1.10 4.86 17.20
C HIS A 445 0.30 5.05 16.61
N ASP A 446 1.19 5.72 17.34
CA ASP A 446 2.59 5.80 16.92
C ASP A 446 3.22 4.41 17.00
N SER A 447 3.61 3.87 15.84
CA SER A 447 4.24 2.56 15.73
C SER A 447 5.62 2.64 15.08
N HIS A 448 6.24 3.83 15.06
CA HIS A 448 7.54 4.04 14.45
C HIS A 448 8.64 3.21 15.15
N ILE A 449 9.35 2.41 14.35
CA ILE A 449 10.49 1.59 14.81
C ILE A 449 11.78 2.42 14.84
N GLN A 450 11.89 3.41 13.96
CA GLN A 450 13.07 4.28 13.82
C GLN A 450 12.77 5.72 14.18
N GLN A 451 13.81 6.39 14.69
CA GLN A 451 13.74 7.76 15.19
C GLN A 451 12.62 7.93 16.23
N SER A 452 12.29 6.86 16.94
CA SER A 452 11.31 6.94 18.02
C SER A 452 11.90 7.75 19.15
N GLN A 453 11.08 8.60 19.75
CA GLN A 453 11.39 9.32 20.99
C GLN A 453 10.46 8.86 22.13
N THR A 454 9.74 7.75 21.94
CA THR A 454 8.78 7.21 22.89
C THR A 454 9.38 6.01 23.61
N PHE A 455 9.10 5.91 24.91
CA PHE A 455 9.41 4.76 25.77
C PHE A 455 8.13 4.03 26.21
N GLN A 456 7.01 4.26 25.51
CA GLN A 456 5.72 3.66 25.82
C GLN A 456 5.82 2.13 25.79
N SER A 457 5.28 1.49 26.81
CA SER A 457 5.12 0.04 26.90
C SER A 457 3.90 -0.46 26.12
N LEU A 458 3.76 -1.79 26.02
CA LEU A 458 2.56 -2.42 25.44
C LEU A 458 1.30 -2.02 26.23
N GLU A 459 1.43 -1.93 27.56
CA GLU A 459 0.37 -1.54 28.48
C GLU A 459 -0.01 -0.07 28.36
N ASP A 460 0.96 0.82 28.14
CA ASP A 460 0.68 2.25 27.90
C ASP A 460 -0.12 2.45 26.63
N LEU A 461 0.29 1.80 25.54
CA LEU A 461 -0.43 1.85 24.25
C LEU A 461 -1.84 1.26 24.35
N ALA A 462 -2.00 0.17 25.10
CA ALA A 462 -3.32 -0.42 25.35
C ALA A 462 -4.20 0.50 26.22
N THR A 463 -3.60 1.18 27.20
CA THR A 463 -4.28 2.18 28.05
C THR A 463 -4.75 3.37 27.22
N GLU A 464 -3.94 3.84 26.27
CA GLU A 464 -4.32 4.91 25.35
C GLU A 464 -5.54 4.52 24.51
N LEU A 465 -5.49 3.34 23.86
CA LEU A 465 -6.64 2.80 23.13
C LEU A 465 -7.88 2.70 24.02
N LYS A 466 -7.73 2.19 25.25
CA LYS A 466 -8.80 2.05 26.24
C LYS A 466 -9.47 3.39 26.54
N VAL A 467 -8.68 4.42 26.89
CA VAL A 467 -9.19 5.73 27.27
C VAL A 467 -9.91 6.40 26.11
N LEU A 468 -9.36 6.33 24.90
CA LEU A 468 -10.00 6.91 23.72
C LEU A 468 -11.29 6.17 23.35
N LEU A 469 -11.29 4.83 23.41
CA LEU A 469 -12.48 4.02 23.09
C LEU A 469 -13.60 4.23 24.11
N ARG A 470 -13.26 4.42 25.39
CA ARG A 470 -14.20 4.80 26.44
C ARG A 470 -14.93 6.10 26.09
N GLY A 471 -14.22 7.08 25.52
CA GLY A 471 -14.81 8.32 25.00
C GLY A 471 -15.81 8.06 23.88
N VAL A 472 -15.40 7.31 22.84
CA VAL A 472 -16.25 6.93 21.69
C VAL A 472 -17.54 6.24 22.10
N ARG A 473 -17.49 5.43 23.15
CA ARG A 473 -18.57 4.55 23.61
C ARG A 473 -19.36 5.10 24.79
N ARG A 474 -19.06 6.33 25.25
CA ARG A 474 -19.69 6.95 26.43
C ARG A 474 -21.23 6.93 26.39
N HIS A 475 -21.81 7.16 25.23
CA HIS A 475 -23.28 7.26 25.07
C HIS A 475 -23.97 5.93 24.77
N ASP A 476 -23.23 4.93 24.31
CA ASP A 476 -23.77 3.61 23.96
C ASP A 476 -22.72 2.53 24.19
N PRO A 477 -22.38 2.25 25.47
CA PRO A 477 -21.31 1.32 25.80
C PRO A 477 -21.75 -0.15 25.63
N THR A 478 -23.04 -0.40 25.44
CA THR A 478 -23.64 -1.72 25.25
C THR A 478 -23.77 -2.13 23.78
N ARG A 479 -23.53 -1.22 22.83
CA ARG A 479 -23.56 -1.52 21.40
C ARG A 479 -22.62 -2.68 21.07
N PRO A 480 -23.05 -3.72 20.36
CA PRO A 480 -22.18 -4.80 19.91
C PRO A 480 -20.84 -4.29 19.36
N LEU A 481 -19.75 -4.93 19.76
CA LEU A 481 -18.39 -4.53 19.44
C LEU A 481 -17.61 -5.70 18.85
N ILE A 482 -16.97 -5.47 17.71
CA ILE A 482 -16.02 -6.41 17.10
C ILE A 482 -14.68 -5.71 16.94
N PHE A 483 -13.59 -6.41 17.26
CA PHE A 483 -12.24 -5.93 17.00
C PHE A 483 -11.58 -6.65 15.84
N ILE A 484 -10.81 -5.91 15.04
CA ILE A 484 -9.84 -6.43 14.08
C ILE A 484 -8.45 -5.98 14.52
N GLY A 485 -7.55 -6.93 14.82
CA GLY A 485 -6.18 -6.65 15.22
C GLY A 485 -5.18 -7.29 14.27
N HIS A 486 -4.23 -6.53 13.74
CA HIS A 486 -3.09 -7.08 13.00
C HIS A 486 -1.81 -6.99 13.83
N SER A 487 -1.08 -8.11 13.95
CA SER A 487 0.21 -8.16 14.66
C SER A 487 0.10 -7.54 16.06
N LEU A 488 0.93 -6.54 16.39
CA LEU A 488 0.86 -5.74 17.62
C LEU A 488 -0.56 -5.26 17.96
N GLY A 489 -1.37 -4.87 16.97
CA GLY A 489 -2.72 -4.38 17.21
C GLY A 489 -3.61 -5.40 17.92
N GLY A 490 -3.42 -6.69 17.66
CA GLY A 490 -4.13 -7.75 18.39
C GLY A 490 -3.65 -7.93 19.83
N LEU A 491 -2.36 -7.70 20.12
CA LEU A 491 -1.84 -7.68 21.49
C LEU A 491 -2.41 -6.49 22.28
N LEU A 492 -2.52 -5.32 21.64
CA LEU A 492 -3.14 -4.13 22.26
C LEU A 492 -4.61 -4.38 22.60
N ILE A 493 -5.36 -5.02 21.70
CA ILE A 493 -6.76 -5.40 21.95
C ILE A 493 -6.87 -6.38 23.12
N LYS A 494 -6.00 -7.41 23.17
CA LYS A 494 -5.98 -8.37 24.28
C LYS A 494 -5.64 -7.70 25.60
N GLN A 495 -4.64 -6.82 25.61
CA GLN A 495 -4.25 -6.08 26.82
C GLN A 495 -5.36 -5.14 27.29
N LEU A 496 -6.05 -4.46 26.37
CA LEU A 496 -7.22 -3.64 26.69
C LEU A 496 -8.34 -4.46 27.34
N LEU A 497 -8.64 -5.66 26.83
CA LEU A 497 -9.67 -6.54 27.41
C LEU A 497 -9.29 -7.04 28.81
N ILE A 498 -7.99 -7.23 29.05
CA ILE A 498 -7.45 -7.53 30.39
C ILE A 498 -7.65 -6.34 31.32
N GLN A 499 -7.25 -5.13 30.90
CA GLN A 499 -7.42 -3.93 31.71
C GLN A 499 -8.90 -3.66 32.06
N TRP A 500 -9.82 -3.83 31.10
CA TRP A 500 -11.27 -3.76 31.34
C TRP A 500 -11.79 -4.80 32.35
N SER A 501 -11.04 -5.87 32.59
CA SER A 501 -11.43 -6.94 33.51
C SER A 501 -10.85 -6.79 34.92
N VAL A 502 -9.74 -6.06 35.07
CA VAL A 502 -9.00 -5.93 36.34
C VAL A 502 -9.31 -4.59 37.04
N GLU A 503 -9.57 -3.52 36.29
CA GLU A 503 -9.89 -2.21 36.86
C GLU A 503 -11.37 -2.16 37.29
N GLU A 504 -11.65 -2.59 38.52
CA GLU A 504 -12.96 -2.40 39.15
C GLU A 504 -13.30 -0.90 39.22
N GLY A 505 -14.44 -0.49 38.66
CA GLY A 505 -15.01 0.84 38.91
C GLY A 505 -15.43 1.66 37.68
N ASN A 506 -15.19 1.22 36.44
CA ASN A 506 -15.69 1.91 35.25
C ASN A 506 -16.82 1.14 34.53
N ALA A 507 -18.05 1.63 34.63
CA ALA A 507 -19.22 0.99 34.03
C ALA A 507 -19.20 0.96 32.49
N ILE A 508 -18.56 1.94 31.83
CA ILE A 508 -18.44 1.99 30.36
C ILE A 508 -17.51 0.88 29.88
N ASP A 509 -16.40 0.68 30.56
CA ASP A 509 -15.42 -0.37 30.25
C ASP A 509 -16.02 -1.76 30.45
N ALA A 510 -16.66 -1.99 31.59
CA ALA A 510 -17.33 -3.25 31.89
C ALA A 510 -18.42 -3.58 30.85
N SER A 511 -19.23 -2.57 30.47
CA SER A 511 -20.26 -2.72 29.44
C SER A 511 -19.67 -2.95 28.05
N SER A 512 -18.58 -2.25 27.71
CA SER A 512 -17.90 -2.42 26.41
C SER A 512 -17.28 -3.81 26.28
N ARG A 513 -16.74 -4.34 27.38
CA ARG A 513 -16.26 -5.72 27.44
C ARG A 513 -17.40 -6.72 27.22
N GLU A 514 -18.51 -6.59 27.93
CA GLU A 514 -19.67 -7.50 27.77
C GLU A 514 -20.30 -7.39 26.38
N ALA A 515 -20.27 -6.20 25.78
CA ALA A 515 -20.73 -5.97 24.42
C ALA A 515 -19.76 -6.46 23.34
N THR A 516 -18.56 -6.91 23.69
CA THR A 516 -17.60 -7.45 22.73
C THR A 516 -18.02 -8.86 22.31
N ILE A 517 -18.47 -8.99 21.06
CA ILE A 517 -19.01 -10.24 20.51
C ILE A 517 -18.04 -10.95 19.55
N GLY A 518 -16.98 -10.28 19.09
CA GLY A 518 -16.08 -10.87 18.11
C GLY A 518 -14.68 -10.26 18.08
N LEU A 519 -13.69 -11.10 17.82
CA LEU A 519 -12.31 -10.72 17.58
C LEU A 519 -11.81 -11.40 16.29
N LEU A 520 -11.22 -10.62 15.38
CA LEU A 520 -10.52 -11.11 14.20
C LEU A 520 -9.05 -10.72 14.30
N LEU A 521 -8.19 -11.70 14.56
CA LEU A 521 -6.80 -11.50 14.96
C LEU A 521 -5.87 -12.04 13.87
N PHE A 522 -5.10 -11.16 13.23
CA PHE A 522 -4.23 -11.48 12.10
C PHE A 522 -2.75 -11.49 12.53
N GLY A 523 -2.13 -12.68 12.57
CA GLY A 523 -0.69 -12.84 12.84
C GLY A 523 -0.27 -12.31 14.21
N VAL A 524 -1.14 -12.38 15.21
CA VAL A 524 -0.87 -11.77 16.52
C VAL A 524 0.20 -12.59 17.25
N PRO A 525 1.35 -12.01 17.63
CA PRO A 525 2.46 -12.79 18.19
C PRO A 525 2.25 -13.08 19.68
N ASN A 526 1.30 -13.94 20.02
CA ASN A 526 0.90 -14.22 21.41
C ASN A 526 2.00 -14.91 22.23
N ARG A 527 2.97 -15.54 21.56
CA ARG A 527 4.16 -16.14 22.18
C ARG A 527 5.45 -15.42 21.77
N GLY A 528 5.30 -14.22 21.21
CA GLY A 528 6.38 -13.43 20.63
C GLY A 528 6.59 -13.68 19.14
N MET A 529 7.47 -12.87 18.56
CA MET A 529 7.90 -12.93 17.17
C MET A 529 9.42 -12.81 17.05
N ASP A 530 9.95 -13.12 15.86
CA ASP A 530 11.35 -12.79 15.56
C ASP A 530 11.51 -11.27 15.49
N ILE A 531 12.18 -10.73 16.51
CA ILE A 531 12.49 -9.30 16.64
C ILE A 531 13.93 -8.98 16.25
N THR A 532 14.78 -9.94 15.88
CA THR A 532 16.22 -9.72 15.69
C THR A 532 16.48 -8.62 14.67
N ALA A 533 15.77 -8.68 13.54
CA ALA A 533 15.79 -7.64 12.52
C ALA A 533 15.36 -6.28 13.12
N ILE A 534 14.18 -6.22 13.72
CA ILE A 534 13.56 -4.99 14.25
C ILE A 534 14.39 -4.35 15.37
N LEU A 535 14.97 -5.17 16.25
CA LEU A 535 15.82 -4.71 17.35
C LEU A 535 17.15 -4.15 16.84
N SER A 536 17.74 -4.76 15.80
CA SER A 536 18.95 -4.20 15.14
C SER A 536 18.72 -2.81 14.53
N ILE A 537 17.44 -2.52 14.22
CA ILE A 537 16.99 -1.29 13.59
C ILE A 537 16.75 -0.23 14.65
N ALA A 538 16.09 -0.60 15.74
CA ALA A 538 15.88 0.24 16.90
C ALA A 538 17.21 0.62 17.56
N GLY A 539 18.13 -0.35 17.73
CA GLY A 539 19.38 -0.11 18.44
C GLY A 539 19.11 0.36 19.86
N GLU A 540 19.76 1.45 20.28
CA GLU A 540 19.63 2.05 21.62
C GLU A 540 18.51 3.11 21.70
N GLN A 541 17.54 3.08 20.79
CA GLN A 541 16.42 4.02 20.82
C GLN A 541 15.50 3.77 22.04
N PRO A 542 14.77 4.80 22.53
CA PRO A 542 13.90 4.67 23.70
C PRO A 542 12.85 3.55 23.62
N ASN A 543 12.43 3.15 22.42
CA ASN A 543 11.46 2.09 22.20
C ASN A 543 12.07 0.67 22.16
N ALA A 544 13.37 0.51 22.41
CA ALA A 544 14.05 -0.78 22.33
C ALA A 544 13.53 -1.80 23.36
N GLU A 545 13.19 -1.36 24.57
CA GLU A 545 12.59 -2.22 25.61
C GLU A 545 11.21 -2.71 25.18
N PHE A 546 10.39 -1.80 24.67
CA PHE A 546 9.09 -2.15 24.10
C PHE A 546 9.22 -3.17 22.97
N ILE A 547 10.13 -2.97 22.02
CA ILE A 547 10.38 -3.94 20.93
C ILE A 547 10.86 -5.28 21.48
N SER A 548 11.72 -5.27 22.51
CA SER A 548 12.21 -6.48 23.17
C SER A 548 11.07 -7.26 23.85
N SER A 549 10.08 -6.56 24.39
CA SER A 549 8.87 -7.16 24.99
C SER A 549 7.99 -7.91 23.98
N LEU A 550 8.21 -7.73 22.67
CA LEU A 550 7.50 -8.45 21.60
C LEU A 550 8.23 -9.75 21.18
N GLY A 551 9.42 -10.00 21.73
CA GLY A 551 10.24 -11.16 21.42
C GLY A 551 9.69 -12.48 21.95
N ILE A 552 10.19 -13.59 21.40
CA ILE A 552 9.87 -14.94 21.86
C ILE A 552 10.31 -15.12 23.32
N GLY A 553 9.42 -15.68 24.16
CA GLY A 553 9.69 -15.89 25.58
C GLY A 553 9.50 -14.65 26.45
N SER A 554 8.88 -13.60 25.92
CA SER A 554 8.55 -12.39 26.67
C SER A 554 7.61 -12.67 27.85
N PRO A 555 7.95 -12.28 29.09
CA PRO A 555 7.11 -12.50 30.27
C PRO A 555 5.73 -11.86 30.19
N ILE A 556 5.63 -10.64 29.64
CA ILE A 556 4.36 -9.93 29.47
C ILE A 556 3.44 -10.67 28.49
N LEU A 557 3.99 -11.24 27.41
CA LEU A 557 3.19 -12.02 26.46
C LEU A 557 2.76 -13.35 27.07
N GLU A 558 3.62 -13.99 27.87
CA GLU A 558 3.27 -15.19 28.61
C GLU A 558 2.12 -14.92 29.59
N GLU A 559 2.20 -13.85 30.37
CA GLU A 559 1.15 -13.43 31.29
C GLU A 559 -0.16 -13.11 30.55
N GLN A 560 -0.08 -12.31 29.47
CA GLN A 560 -1.24 -11.98 28.64
C GLN A 560 -1.90 -13.25 28.08
N SER A 561 -1.10 -14.22 27.61
CA SER A 561 -1.59 -15.48 27.06
C SER A 561 -2.26 -16.39 28.11
N LYS A 562 -1.87 -16.29 29.38
CA LYS A 562 -2.54 -17.01 30.47
C LYS A 562 -3.85 -16.33 30.88
N THR A 563 -3.82 -15.00 30.96
CA THR A 563 -4.93 -14.20 31.49
C THR A 563 -6.08 -14.07 30.50
N PHE A 564 -5.80 -13.77 29.23
CA PHE A 564 -6.83 -13.48 28.23
C PHE A 564 -7.91 -14.58 28.09
N PRO A 565 -7.57 -15.89 27.93
CA PRO A 565 -8.59 -16.94 27.83
C PRO A 565 -9.45 -17.07 29.08
N ALA A 566 -8.88 -16.84 30.27
CA ALA A 566 -9.58 -16.98 31.56
C ALA A 566 -10.63 -15.87 31.79
N LEU A 567 -10.46 -14.71 31.16
CA LEU A 567 -11.40 -13.58 31.25
C LEU A 567 -12.66 -13.80 30.41
N CYS A 568 -12.54 -14.55 29.31
CA CYS A 568 -13.57 -14.69 28.32
C CYS A 568 -14.52 -15.86 28.66
N LYS A 569 -15.17 -15.79 29.82
CA LYS A 569 -16.07 -16.86 30.33
C LYS A 569 -17.32 -17.07 29.46
N SER A 570 -17.75 -16.04 28.74
CA SER A 570 -18.92 -16.08 27.86
C SER A 570 -18.57 -16.67 26.49
N THR A 571 -19.34 -17.66 26.03
CA THR A 571 -19.25 -18.20 24.66
C THR A 571 -19.81 -17.26 23.59
N LYS A 572 -20.39 -16.13 23.98
CA LYS A 572 -20.93 -15.12 23.05
C LYS A 572 -19.84 -14.45 22.23
N MET A 573 -18.70 -14.16 22.84
CA MET A 573 -17.56 -13.62 22.11
C MET A 573 -16.92 -14.75 21.29
N ARG A 574 -16.67 -14.54 19.99
CA ARG A 574 -15.93 -15.50 19.14
C ARG A 574 -14.61 -14.90 18.66
N THR A 575 -13.51 -15.64 18.79
CA THR A 575 -12.17 -15.22 18.34
C THR A 575 -11.73 -16.05 17.14
N TYR A 576 -11.50 -15.39 16.02
CA TYR A 576 -10.87 -15.98 14.84
C TYR A 576 -9.40 -15.56 14.77
N SER A 577 -8.52 -16.54 14.62
CA SER A 577 -7.08 -16.32 14.44
C SER A 577 -6.67 -16.64 13.01
N PHE A 578 -6.14 -15.65 12.31
CA PHE A 578 -5.60 -15.77 10.96
C PHE A 578 -4.08 -15.82 11.04
N PHE A 579 -3.44 -16.78 10.38
CA PHE A 579 -1.99 -16.92 10.39
C PHE A 579 -1.38 -16.92 8.99
N GLU A 580 -0.14 -16.44 8.89
CA GLU A 580 0.62 -16.41 7.64
C GLU A 580 1.03 -17.82 7.21
N THR A 581 0.98 -18.08 5.90
CA THR A 581 1.53 -19.32 5.32
C THR A 581 2.56 -19.06 4.23
N CYS A 582 3.04 -17.81 4.10
CA CYS A 582 4.17 -17.44 3.27
C CYS A 582 5.23 -16.77 4.14
N VAL A 583 6.51 -17.06 3.87
CA VAL A 583 7.63 -16.39 4.53
C VAL A 583 7.66 -14.89 4.21
N SER A 584 8.16 -14.12 5.16
CA SER A 584 8.39 -12.68 5.06
C SER A 584 9.89 -12.42 4.94
N LYS A 585 10.28 -11.49 4.08
CA LYS A 585 11.67 -11.00 4.06
C LYS A 585 11.94 -10.16 5.29
N THR A 586 13.04 -10.43 5.98
CA THR A 586 13.45 -9.62 7.13
C THR A 586 14.06 -8.30 6.70
N ALA A 587 14.01 -7.35 7.63
CA ALA A 587 14.59 -6.05 7.47
C ALA A 587 16.08 -6.07 7.87
N THR A 588 16.98 -5.83 6.93
CA THR A 588 18.43 -5.79 7.15
C THR A 588 18.97 -4.38 7.00
N LYS A 589 19.85 -3.99 7.92
CA LYS A 589 20.53 -2.70 7.86
C LYS A 589 21.78 -2.80 6.98
N ILE A 590 21.63 -2.52 5.69
CA ILE A 590 22.78 -2.44 4.77
C ILE A 590 23.31 -1.00 4.88
N ASN A 591 24.61 -0.81 5.14
CA ASN A 591 25.33 0.47 5.36
C ASN A 591 24.48 1.57 6.04
N GLY A 592 23.87 1.23 7.18
CA GLY A 592 23.14 2.18 8.01
C GLY A 592 21.64 2.36 7.70
N LYS A 593 21.06 1.62 6.73
CA LYS A 593 19.64 1.75 6.35
C LYS A 593 18.94 0.39 6.09
N LEU A 594 17.69 0.23 6.53
CA LEU A 594 16.81 -0.92 6.24
C LEU A 594 16.61 -1.10 4.75
N SER A 595 16.96 -2.28 4.30
CA SER A 595 16.34 -2.93 3.15
C SER A 595 15.55 -4.13 3.63
N ILE A 596 14.39 -4.42 3.01
CA ILE A 596 13.64 -5.66 3.26
C ILE A 596 14.18 -6.75 2.32
N THR A 597 15.47 -7.06 2.47
CA THR A 597 16.23 -8.00 1.64
C THR A 597 16.93 -9.07 2.47
N GLY A 598 16.70 -9.09 3.79
CA GLY A 598 17.21 -10.13 4.66
C GLY A 598 16.57 -11.48 4.41
N ASP A 599 17.01 -12.45 5.19
CA ASP A 599 16.55 -13.83 5.11
C ASP A 599 15.03 -13.93 5.20
N GLU A 600 14.49 -14.90 4.48
CA GLU A 600 13.07 -15.22 4.52
C GLU A 600 12.78 -16.02 5.79
N VAL A 601 11.92 -15.46 6.63
CA VAL A 601 11.51 -16.08 7.90
C VAL A 601 10.01 -16.11 8.01
N VAL A 602 9.49 -17.07 8.77
CA VAL A 602 8.15 -16.97 9.33
C VAL A 602 8.27 -16.01 10.50
N LEU A 603 7.70 -14.80 10.38
CA LEU A 603 7.87 -13.76 11.41
C LEU A 603 7.08 -14.12 12.66
N VAL A 604 5.90 -14.69 12.48
CA VAL A 604 5.05 -15.19 13.57
C VAL A 604 4.62 -16.61 13.22
N ASP A 605 5.16 -17.58 13.95
CA ASP A 605 4.79 -18.98 13.73
C ASP A 605 3.29 -19.21 14.04
N LYS A 606 2.74 -20.30 13.49
CA LYS A 606 1.34 -20.66 13.68
C LYS A 606 0.94 -20.73 15.15
N ALA A 607 1.77 -21.33 16.02
CA ALA A 607 1.44 -21.51 17.43
C ALA A 607 1.42 -20.19 18.21
N SER A 608 2.22 -19.21 17.80
CA SER A 608 2.18 -17.83 18.30
C SER A 608 0.97 -17.08 17.74
N ALA A 609 0.68 -17.23 16.45
CA ALA A 609 -0.45 -16.57 15.77
C ALA A 609 -1.83 -17.07 16.22
N THR A 610 -1.93 -18.32 16.66
CA THR A 610 -3.18 -18.96 17.07
C THR A 610 -3.21 -19.12 18.58
N HIS A 611 -4.01 -18.28 19.26
CA HIS A 611 -4.17 -18.35 20.71
C HIS A 611 -5.53 -17.82 21.13
N GLY A 612 -6.26 -18.64 21.89
CA GLY A 612 -7.57 -18.33 22.45
C GLY A 612 -7.99 -19.38 23.46
N ARG A 613 -9.30 -19.52 23.69
CA ARG A 613 -9.86 -20.54 24.58
C ARG A 613 -9.76 -21.93 23.95
N PRO A 614 -9.79 -23.02 24.74
CA PRO A 614 -9.63 -24.37 24.21
C PRO A 614 -10.56 -24.72 23.03
N TRP A 615 -11.81 -24.23 23.03
CA TRP A 615 -12.77 -24.47 21.94
C TRP A 615 -12.52 -23.60 20.69
N GLU A 616 -11.72 -22.55 20.79
CA GLU A 616 -11.29 -21.70 19.67
C GLU A 616 -9.97 -22.20 19.04
N MET A 617 -9.40 -23.30 19.54
CA MET A 617 -8.13 -23.86 19.06
C MET A 617 -8.30 -24.92 17.98
N ASN A 618 -9.45 -24.97 17.31
CA ASN A 618 -9.74 -25.90 16.22
C ASN A 618 -9.76 -25.19 14.85
N ASN A 619 -9.91 -25.97 13.76
CA ASN A 619 -9.85 -25.46 12.39
C ASN A 619 -11.04 -24.56 11.98
N GLN A 620 -12.11 -24.47 12.78
CA GLN A 620 -13.20 -23.52 12.54
C GLN A 620 -12.75 -22.08 12.83
N PHE A 621 -11.95 -21.89 13.88
CA PHE A 621 -11.53 -20.56 14.36
C PHE A 621 -10.10 -20.20 13.94
N ILE A 622 -9.31 -21.19 13.49
CA ILE A 622 -7.95 -21.01 13.01
C ILE A 622 -7.93 -21.05 11.48
N ILE A 623 -7.68 -19.89 10.86
CA ILE A 623 -7.83 -19.70 9.41
C ILE A 623 -6.46 -19.42 8.76
N PRO A 624 -6.00 -20.27 7.82
CA PRO A 624 -4.78 -20.00 7.06
C PRO A 624 -5.02 -18.95 5.95
N ILE A 625 -4.07 -18.03 5.81
CA ILE A 625 -4.04 -17.06 4.71
C ILE A 625 -2.70 -17.18 3.98
N GLN A 626 -2.77 -17.36 2.65
CA GLN A 626 -1.58 -17.55 1.79
C GLN A 626 -0.86 -16.23 1.50
N ARG A 627 -0.40 -15.56 2.54
CA ARG A 627 0.27 -14.26 2.50
C ARG A 627 1.41 -14.20 3.51
N SER A 628 2.33 -13.26 3.28
CA SER A 628 3.34 -12.88 4.26
C SER A 628 2.69 -12.10 5.42
N HIS A 629 3.35 -12.03 6.57
CA HIS A 629 2.89 -11.27 7.74
C HIS A 629 2.50 -9.83 7.39
N SER A 630 3.33 -9.20 6.55
CA SER A 630 3.13 -7.82 6.12
C SER A 630 1.97 -7.65 5.13
N ASP A 631 1.53 -8.71 4.48
CA ASP A 631 0.43 -8.71 3.49
C ASP A 631 -0.88 -9.28 4.04
N LEU A 632 -0.85 -9.83 5.24
CA LEU A 632 -1.93 -10.62 5.85
C LEU A 632 -3.28 -9.89 5.91
N VAL A 633 -3.27 -8.55 5.92
CA VAL A 633 -4.47 -7.70 5.96
C VAL A 633 -4.60 -6.75 4.75
N LYS A 634 -3.82 -6.97 3.68
CA LYS A 634 -3.78 -6.12 2.47
C LYS A 634 -4.51 -6.79 1.30
N PHE A 635 -5.81 -7.02 1.46
CA PHE A 635 -6.61 -7.74 0.47
C PHE A 635 -6.82 -6.95 -0.82
N GLU A 636 -6.71 -7.63 -1.95
CA GLU A 636 -7.15 -7.11 -3.24
C GLU A 636 -8.68 -7.12 -3.35
N LYS A 637 -9.22 -6.40 -4.33
CA LYS A 637 -10.65 -6.48 -4.65
C LYS A 637 -10.96 -7.89 -5.14
N TYR A 638 -12.02 -8.51 -4.61
CA TYR A 638 -12.40 -9.91 -4.88
C TYR A 638 -11.35 -10.93 -4.43
N SER A 639 -10.60 -10.62 -3.37
CA SER A 639 -9.65 -11.57 -2.79
C SER A 639 -10.40 -12.71 -2.10
N PRO A 640 -10.08 -13.99 -2.40
CA PRO A 640 -10.66 -15.13 -1.67
C PRO A 640 -10.26 -15.15 -0.20
N ASP A 641 -9.15 -14.49 0.18
CA ASP A 641 -8.79 -14.33 1.60
C ASP A 641 -9.73 -13.36 2.31
N TYR A 642 -10.24 -12.35 1.60
CA TYR A 642 -11.25 -11.46 2.16
C TYR A 642 -12.60 -12.17 2.32
N ASP A 643 -12.97 -13.05 1.40
CA ASP A 643 -14.20 -13.86 1.51
C ASP A 643 -14.19 -14.74 2.78
N LYS A 644 -13.03 -15.27 3.18
CA LYS A 644 -12.87 -15.98 4.47
C LYS A 644 -13.17 -15.06 5.66
N VAL A 645 -12.70 -13.81 5.61
CA VAL A 645 -12.94 -12.80 6.65
C VAL A 645 -14.42 -12.44 6.72
N GLN A 646 -15.08 -12.26 5.57
CA GLN A 646 -16.53 -12.06 5.50
C GLN A 646 -17.30 -13.24 6.08
N GLY A 647 -16.89 -14.48 5.79
CA GLY A 647 -17.47 -15.69 6.39
C GLY A 647 -17.43 -15.65 7.92
N CYS A 648 -16.31 -15.22 8.51
CA CYS A 648 -16.19 -15.06 9.97
C CYS A 648 -17.16 -14.00 10.52
N PHE A 649 -17.32 -12.87 9.83
CA PHE A 649 -18.33 -11.86 10.19
C PHE A 649 -19.74 -12.42 10.14
N ASN A 650 -20.09 -13.18 9.10
CA ASN A 650 -21.39 -13.83 8.98
C ASN A 650 -21.65 -14.81 10.13
N GLU A 651 -20.62 -15.53 10.59
CA GLU A 651 -20.76 -16.40 11.75
C GLU A 651 -20.93 -15.62 13.06
N ILE A 652 -20.21 -14.51 13.25
CA ILE A 652 -20.32 -13.67 14.46
C ILE A 652 -21.69 -12.98 14.52
N LEU A 653 -22.20 -12.51 13.38
CA LEU A 653 -23.38 -11.64 13.29
C LEU A 653 -24.67 -12.40 12.94
N GLY A 654 -24.53 -13.61 12.40
CA GLY A 654 -25.63 -14.50 12.05
C GLY A 654 -26.09 -15.31 13.25
N SER A 655 -27.34 -15.09 13.67
CA SER A 655 -28.04 -15.99 14.60
C SER A 655 -28.50 -17.24 13.84
N GLU A 656 -27.83 -18.36 14.09
CA GLU A 656 -28.27 -19.76 13.91
C GLU A 656 -28.81 -20.19 12.53
N LYS A 657 -27.97 -20.87 11.74
CA LYS A 657 -28.23 -22.30 11.56
C LYS A 657 -27.49 -22.99 12.69
N SER A 658 -28.21 -23.45 13.69
CA SER A 658 -27.64 -24.34 14.69
C SER A 658 -27.00 -25.53 13.97
N LEU A 659 -25.67 -25.54 13.87
CA LEU A 659 -24.96 -26.80 13.82
C LEU A 659 -25.25 -27.43 15.18
N GLY A 660 -26.13 -28.43 15.18
CA GLY A 660 -26.38 -29.29 16.33
C GLY A 660 -25.10 -30.00 16.71
N VAL A 661 -24.20 -29.31 17.40
CA VAL A 661 -23.16 -29.94 18.20
C VAL A 661 -23.86 -30.27 19.49
N GLY A 662 -24.39 -31.49 19.56
CA GLY A 662 -24.87 -32.06 20.81
C GLY A 662 -23.82 -31.80 21.88
N ALA A 663 -24.25 -31.20 22.98
CA ALA A 663 -23.45 -31.09 24.18
C ALA A 663 -22.93 -32.50 24.52
N LEU A 664 -21.65 -32.76 24.24
CA LEU A 664 -20.96 -33.87 24.86
C LEU A 664 -20.81 -33.46 26.33
N PRO A 665 -21.34 -34.24 27.29
CA PRO A 665 -21.19 -33.92 28.69
C PRO A 665 -19.70 -33.91 29.04
N LEU A 666 -19.27 -32.88 29.75
CA LEU A 666 -18.01 -32.90 30.49
C LEU A 666 -18.07 -34.08 31.47
N GLN A 667 -17.27 -35.12 31.20
CA GLN A 667 -16.73 -36.03 32.22
C GLN A 667 -15.23 -35.82 32.28
#